data_AF-A0A1F4BH74-F1
#
_entry.id   AF-A0A1F4BH74-F1
#
_cell.length_a   1.000
_cell.length_b   1.000
_cell.length_c   1.000
_cell.angle_alpha   90.00
_cell.angle_beta   90.00
_cell.angle_gamma   90.00
#
_symmetry.space_group_name_H-M   'P 1'
#
loop_
_entity.id
_entity.type
_entity.pdbx_description
1 polymer ?
#
loop_
_entity_poly.entity_id
_entity_poly.type
_entity_poly.pdbx_seq_one_letter_code
_entity_poly.pdbx_strand_id
1 'polypeptide(L)'
;MIPGRHHFLAGLLSLLAACVLLAACVSDPILKEAREHFEGGRGEQALAVLEKASRESPENHAYRTEYFRERELLVAQWLSQAEALRLAGQFELAEGLYQRVQKYEPQHARARAGLAQIETDKRHRSVVANAEKLVKAEKYQEAQNVLRPVLAENPEQREARRLQRLIEEKTVKPAVATPQLRTTTTKPILLELRDVTLGAVFDVIGRASGINFVFDKDVRTDQRTSIAVRNATVEELIRLVLASNQLEQKIVNETTILVFPNTPQKRLEHQEMVVKSFYLANADVKQTANMIRAIVKTRDIFIDEKLNLLVIKDTPNAIRLAERLIAAQDLAEPEVMLEVEVLEVGYNRLLELGLRFPDSIAWSLVGGGTTTTGGTTTTTGGTPGVLSLPEWLNRGAEIVRLSFTDPLFLLTLRQQDGTTSLLANPRIRVKNKEKAKIHIGDRVPVITTTAAAVGGFVSESVSYLDVGLKLEVEPLIYLEDEVGIKVGLEVSNIVREVRGSTTSTLTYQIGTRNANTVLRLKDGETQILAGLISDEDRRTANRVPGVGELPIIGRLFSATRDSIGKTEIVLLMTPRLVRTITRPEARILEFSAGTEASTGAAPASPFVKPFIPAKPAAPPPQPRPPQSTAPAPGLTTTPPAPTMIPFGGVQPGPQR
;
A
#
# COMPACT_ATOMS: atom_id res chain seq x y z
N MET A 1 -67.54 39.37 -35.29
CA MET A 1 -67.11 40.22 -34.15
C MET A 1 -67.40 39.45 -32.87
N ILE A 2 -66.37 38.93 -32.21
CA ILE A 2 -66.47 38.31 -30.87
C ILE A 2 -65.25 38.81 -30.08
N PRO A 3 -65.42 39.73 -29.12
CA PRO A 3 -64.32 40.22 -28.30
C PRO A 3 -64.12 39.26 -27.12
N GLY A 4 -63.03 38.50 -27.09
CA GLY A 4 -62.81 37.55 -25.99
C GLY A 4 -61.45 36.85 -25.91
N ARG A 5 -60.53 37.06 -26.86
CA ARG A 5 -59.22 36.34 -26.88
C ARG A 5 -58.04 37.08 -26.24
N HIS A 6 -58.18 38.34 -25.83
CA HIS A 6 -57.06 39.10 -25.27
C HIS A 6 -56.88 38.97 -23.74
N HIS A 7 -57.94 38.64 -22.99
CA HIS A 7 -57.83 38.54 -21.52
C HIS A 7 -57.22 37.21 -21.04
N PHE A 8 -57.43 36.11 -21.78
CA PHE A 8 -56.90 34.80 -21.38
C PHE A 8 -55.38 34.67 -21.62
N LEU A 9 -54.89 35.27 -22.72
CA LEU A 9 -53.47 35.28 -23.06
C LEU A 9 -52.67 36.24 -22.16
N ALA A 10 -53.27 37.38 -21.77
CA ALA A 10 -52.68 38.29 -20.79
C ALA A 10 -52.60 37.67 -19.38
N GLY A 11 -53.64 36.94 -18.97
CA GLY A 11 -53.66 36.22 -17.68
C GLY A 11 -52.58 35.14 -17.60
N LEU A 12 -52.40 34.34 -18.66
CA LEU A 12 -51.38 33.30 -18.72
C LEU A 12 -49.96 33.89 -18.70
N LEU A 13 -49.71 34.99 -19.41
CA LEU A 13 -48.42 35.68 -19.40
C LEU A 13 -48.12 36.34 -18.05
N SER A 14 -49.12 36.89 -17.37
CA SER A 14 -48.95 37.42 -16.01
C SER A 14 -48.67 36.33 -14.97
N LEU A 15 -49.27 35.14 -15.14
CA LEU A 15 -49.05 34.00 -14.26
C LEU A 15 -47.65 33.39 -14.47
N LEU A 16 -47.19 33.33 -15.72
CA LEU A 16 -45.86 32.85 -16.07
C LEU A 16 -44.76 33.85 -15.63
N ALA A 17 -45.02 35.17 -15.74
CA ALA A 17 -44.14 36.20 -15.18
C ALA A 17 -44.11 36.19 -13.64
N ALA A 18 -45.25 35.93 -12.98
CA ALA A 18 -45.32 35.78 -11.53
C ALA A 18 -44.60 34.51 -11.03
N CYS A 19 -44.68 33.40 -11.77
CA CYS A 19 -43.92 32.19 -11.47
C CYS A 19 -42.41 32.35 -11.70
N VAL A 20 -41.98 33.14 -12.69
CA VAL A 20 -40.56 33.46 -12.90
C VAL A 20 -40.03 34.40 -11.82
N LEU A 21 -40.85 35.34 -11.31
CA LEU A 21 -40.49 36.21 -10.18
C LEU A 21 -40.44 35.46 -8.84
N LEU A 22 -41.25 34.41 -8.65
CA LEU A 22 -41.20 33.54 -7.47
C LEU A 22 -40.09 32.48 -7.51
N ALA A 23 -39.52 32.20 -8.68
CA ALA A 23 -38.37 31.30 -8.87
C ALA A 23 -37.01 32.01 -8.73
N ALA A 24 -36.99 33.34 -8.56
CA ALA A 24 -35.80 34.08 -8.17
C ALA A 24 -35.56 33.88 -6.66
N CYS A 25 -34.99 32.73 -6.28
CA CYS A 25 -34.42 32.54 -4.96
C CYS A 25 -33.47 33.70 -4.67
N VAL A 26 -33.77 34.48 -3.62
CA VAL A 26 -32.92 35.55 -3.09
C VAL A 26 -31.57 34.92 -2.76
N SER A 27 -30.59 35.09 -3.66
CA SER A 27 -29.19 34.78 -3.40
C SER A 27 -28.67 35.86 -2.47
N ASP A 28 -28.60 35.53 -1.18
CA ASP A 28 -28.11 36.45 -0.16
C ASP A 28 -26.69 36.91 -0.49
N PRO A 29 -26.45 38.23 -0.67
CA PRO A 29 -25.16 38.75 -1.11
C PRO A 29 -24.04 38.45 -0.09
N ILE A 30 -24.36 38.37 1.21
CA ILE A 30 -23.38 38.10 2.27
C ILE A 30 -22.90 36.65 2.20
N LEU A 31 -23.81 35.70 1.94
CA LEU A 31 -23.44 34.28 1.77
C LEU A 31 -22.60 34.07 0.52
N LYS A 32 -22.85 34.85 -0.54
CA LYS A 32 -22.03 34.81 -1.77
C LYS A 32 -20.63 35.37 -1.52
N GLU A 33 -20.53 36.52 -0.86
CA GLU A 33 -19.24 37.13 -0.50
C GLU A 33 -18.41 36.19 0.40
N ALA A 34 -19.03 35.61 1.43
CA ALA A 34 -18.36 34.62 2.29
C ALA A 34 -17.82 33.42 1.49
N ARG A 35 -18.64 32.88 0.58
CA ARG A 35 -18.24 31.75 -0.27
C ARG A 35 -17.09 32.11 -1.22
N GLU A 36 -17.10 33.31 -1.81
CA GLU A 36 -15.99 33.81 -2.65
C GLU A 36 -14.70 33.98 -1.84
N HIS A 37 -14.77 34.45 -0.59
CA HIS A 37 -13.61 34.51 0.29
C HIS A 37 -13.09 33.12 0.67
N PHE A 38 -13.97 32.16 0.90
CA PHE A 38 -13.61 30.80 1.25
C PHE A 38 -12.95 30.07 0.05
N GLU A 39 -13.57 30.13 -1.13
CA GLU A 39 -13.03 29.56 -2.37
C GLU A 39 -11.71 30.24 -2.80
N GLY A 40 -11.57 31.54 -2.53
CA GLY A 40 -10.33 32.29 -2.75
C GLY A 40 -9.21 32.00 -1.73
N GLY A 41 -9.35 30.98 -0.88
CA GLY A 41 -8.35 30.58 0.12
C GLY A 41 -8.22 31.54 1.31
N ARG A 42 -9.13 32.50 1.46
CA ARG A 42 -9.17 33.50 2.55
C ARG A 42 -10.23 33.13 3.59
N GLY A 43 -10.19 31.89 4.06
CA GLY A 43 -11.20 31.33 4.97
C GLY A 43 -11.38 32.10 6.27
N GLU A 44 -10.34 32.71 6.84
CA GLU A 44 -10.47 33.53 8.06
C GLU A 44 -11.28 34.81 7.82
N GLN A 45 -11.19 35.39 6.61
CA GLN A 45 -11.99 36.57 6.23
C GLN A 45 -13.45 36.18 6.03
N ALA A 46 -13.70 35.02 5.40
CA ALA A 46 -15.04 34.46 5.25
C ALA A 46 -15.71 34.25 6.63
N LEU A 47 -14.99 33.65 7.58
CA LEU A 47 -15.48 33.49 8.96
C LEU A 47 -15.79 34.82 9.65
N ALA A 48 -14.95 35.85 9.47
CA ALA A 48 -15.18 37.16 10.08
C ALA A 48 -16.45 37.84 9.53
N VAL A 49 -16.69 37.72 8.22
CA VAL A 49 -17.91 38.24 7.56
C VAL A 49 -19.15 37.50 8.07
N LEU A 50 -19.10 36.17 8.12
CA LEU A 50 -20.21 35.35 8.62
C LEU A 50 -20.46 35.53 10.13
N GLU A 51 -19.41 35.70 10.93
CA GLU A 51 -19.53 35.99 12.36
C GLU A 51 -20.24 37.32 12.58
N LYS A 52 -19.83 38.37 11.85
CA LYS A 52 -20.49 39.69 11.92
C LYS A 52 -21.95 39.59 11.49
N ALA A 53 -22.24 38.93 10.38
CA ALA A 53 -23.60 38.76 9.86
C ALA A 53 -24.50 37.97 10.84
N SER A 54 -23.97 36.92 11.48
CA SER A 54 -24.71 36.13 12.47
C SER A 54 -25.00 36.90 13.77
N ARG A 55 -24.15 37.85 14.15
CA ARG A 55 -24.38 38.75 15.30
C ARG A 55 -25.39 39.84 14.99
N GLU A 56 -25.36 40.40 13.77
CA GLU A 56 -26.28 41.46 13.33
C GLU A 56 -27.69 40.93 13.06
N SER A 57 -27.83 39.67 12.59
CA SER A 57 -29.12 39.04 12.27
C SER A 57 -29.31 37.69 13.00
N PRO A 58 -29.62 37.67 14.30
CA PRO A 58 -29.71 36.44 15.09
C PRO A 58 -30.89 35.51 14.72
N GLU A 59 -31.93 36.02 14.06
CA GLU A 59 -33.07 35.21 13.59
C GLU A 59 -32.78 34.48 12.27
N ASN A 60 -31.73 34.87 11.54
CA ASN A 60 -31.37 34.22 10.29
C ASN A 60 -30.50 32.98 10.54
N HIS A 61 -31.15 31.83 10.64
CA HIS A 61 -30.50 30.54 10.87
C HIS A 61 -29.49 30.15 9.78
N ALA A 62 -29.62 30.67 8.54
CA ALA A 62 -28.72 30.34 7.44
C ALA A 62 -27.28 30.83 7.69
N TYR A 63 -27.10 32.07 8.16
CA TYR A 63 -25.78 32.62 8.46
C TYR A 63 -25.08 31.85 9.58
N ARG A 64 -25.84 31.50 10.63
CA ARG A 64 -25.31 30.74 11.75
C ARG A 64 -24.90 29.34 11.32
N THR A 65 -25.67 28.71 10.44
CA THR A 65 -25.38 27.37 9.92
C THR A 65 -24.12 27.37 9.05
N GLU A 66 -24.00 28.31 8.12
CA GLU A 66 -22.81 28.43 7.26
C GLU A 66 -21.56 28.85 8.04
N TYR A 67 -21.70 29.74 9.03
CA TYR A 67 -20.60 30.08 9.95
C TYR A 67 -20.03 28.84 10.66
N PHE A 68 -20.90 28.01 11.25
CA PHE A 68 -20.44 26.79 11.92
C PHE A 68 -19.83 25.79 10.93
N ARG A 69 -20.42 25.62 9.75
CA ARG A 69 -19.92 24.72 8.72
C ARG A 69 -18.53 25.11 8.24
N GLU A 70 -18.31 26.36 7.88
CA GLU A 70 -17.00 26.85 7.43
C GLU A 70 -15.97 26.81 8.56
N ARG A 71 -16.38 27.09 9.80
CA ARG A 71 -15.50 27.03 10.96
C ARG A 71 -15.02 25.59 11.21
N GLU A 72 -15.93 24.62 11.16
CA GLU A 72 -15.59 23.20 11.33
C GLU A 72 -14.62 22.71 10.26
N LEU A 73 -14.81 23.12 9.00
CA LEU A 73 -13.89 22.78 7.90
C LEU A 73 -12.48 23.33 8.14
N LEU A 74 -12.37 24.60 8.52
CA LEU A 74 -11.06 25.23 8.77
C LEU A 74 -10.38 24.68 10.02
N VAL A 75 -11.14 24.42 11.08
CA VAL A 75 -10.62 23.78 12.29
C VAL A 75 -10.09 22.38 11.98
N ALA A 76 -10.82 21.58 11.19
CA ALA A 76 -10.36 20.27 10.77
C ALA A 76 -9.08 20.36 9.92
N GLN A 77 -9.01 21.33 9.01
CA GLN A 77 -7.83 21.59 8.20
C GLN A 77 -6.61 21.99 9.07
N TRP A 78 -6.76 22.94 9.99
CA TRP A 78 -5.68 23.34 10.88
C TRP A 78 -5.23 22.23 11.81
N LEU A 79 -6.15 21.42 12.35
CA LEU A 79 -5.80 20.28 13.21
C LEU A 79 -5.00 19.23 12.44
N SER A 80 -5.40 18.90 11.21
CA SER A 80 -4.66 17.94 10.38
C SER A 80 -3.27 18.45 9.99
N GLN A 81 -3.15 19.73 9.65
CA GLN A 81 -1.86 20.37 9.37
C GLN A 81 -0.97 20.43 10.62
N ALA A 82 -1.54 20.76 11.79
CA ALA A 82 -0.82 20.82 13.06
C ALA A 82 -0.26 19.45 13.44
N GLU A 83 -1.05 18.38 13.28
CA GLU A 83 -0.61 17.01 13.54
C GLU A 83 0.53 16.59 12.59
N ALA A 84 0.40 16.91 11.30
CA ALA A 84 1.45 16.64 10.31
C ALA A 84 2.76 17.36 10.65
N LEU A 85 2.69 18.63 11.07
CA LEU A 85 3.85 19.41 11.48
C LEU A 85 4.49 18.91 12.78
N ARG A 86 3.68 18.45 13.75
CA ARG A 86 4.14 17.82 14.99
C ARG A 86 4.92 16.54 14.68
N LEU A 87 4.37 15.68 13.83
CA LEU A 87 5.04 14.45 13.38
C LEU A 87 6.32 14.72 12.57
N ALA A 88 6.38 15.82 11.83
CA ALA A 88 7.58 16.31 11.15
C ALA A 88 8.62 16.94 12.11
N GLY A 89 8.32 17.07 13.41
CA GLY A 89 9.20 17.67 14.42
C GLY A 89 9.25 19.20 14.39
N GLN A 90 8.34 19.86 13.67
CA GLN A 90 8.22 21.32 13.57
C GLN A 90 7.25 21.85 14.63
N PHE A 91 7.65 21.71 15.90
CA PHE A 91 6.79 21.98 17.05
C PHE A 91 6.26 23.42 17.14
N GLU A 92 7.08 24.43 16.79
CA GLU A 92 6.69 25.85 16.85
C GLU A 92 5.54 26.18 15.87
N LEU A 93 5.59 25.63 14.66
CA LEU A 93 4.53 25.83 13.66
C LEU A 93 3.25 25.08 14.02
N ALA A 94 3.39 23.85 14.54
CA ALA A 94 2.25 23.06 15.03
C ALA A 94 1.54 23.74 16.21
N GLU A 95 2.31 24.29 17.16
CA GLU A 95 1.81 25.04 18.29
C GLU A 95 1.00 26.26 17.84
N GLY A 96 1.51 27.04 16.88
CA GLY A 96 0.79 28.18 16.30
C GLY A 96 -0.56 27.81 15.69
N LEU A 97 -0.67 26.64 15.04
CA LEU A 97 -1.93 26.15 14.48
C LEU A 97 -2.91 25.67 15.56
N TYR A 98 -2.45 24.96 16.59
CA TYR A 98 -3.34 24.57 17.70
C TYR A 98 -3.83 25.79 18.49
N GLN A 99 -2.99 26.80 18.71
CA GLN A 99 -3.40 28.07 19.32
C GLN A 99 -4.42 28.81 18.43
N ARG A 100 -4.25 28.77 17.10
CA ARG A 100 -5.23 29.31 16.15
C ARG A 100 -6.58 28.62 16.27
N VAL A 101 -6.62 27.29 16.43
CA VAL A 101 -7.86 26.56 16.71
C VAL A 101 -8.49 27.02 18.03
N GLN A 102 -7.71 27.17 19.10
CA GLN A 102 -8.22 27.65 20.39
C GLN A 102 -8.79 29.07 20.36
N LYS A 103 -8.30 29.93 19.45
CA LYS A 103 -8.84 31.28 19.26
C LYS A 103 -10.32 31.23 18.84
N TYR A 104 -10.71 30.28 17.99
CA TYR A 104 -12.08 30.14 17.51
C TYR A 104 -12.91 29.16 18.35
N GLU A 105 -12.26 28.14 18.93
CA GLU A 105 -12.88 27.16 19.82
C GLU A 105 -12.02 26.91 21.07
N PRO A 106 -12.19 27.72 22.14
CA PRO A 106 -11.36 27.63 23.34
C PRO A 106 -11.42 26.29 24.07
N GLN A 107 -12.51 25.54 23.89
CA GLN A 107 -12.76 24.25 24.54
C GLN A 107 -12.51 23.03 23.64
N HIS A 108 -11.92 23.22 22.46
CA HIS A 108 -11.68 22.11 21.54
C HIS A 108 -10.70 21.08 22.12
N ALA A 109 -11.19 19.88 22.45
CA ALA A 109 -10.43 18.84 23.17
C ALA A 109 -9.13 18.43 22.45
N ARG A 110 -9.20 18.22 21.12
CA ARG A 110 -8.02 17.83 20.33
C ARG A 110 -6.90 18.88 20.31
N ALA A 111 -7.23 20.16 20.26
CA ALA A 111 -6.23 21.23 20.24
C ALA A 111 -5.49 21.33 21.58
N ARG A 112 -6.21 21.18 22.70
CA ARG A 112 -5.59 21.12 24.04
C ARG A 112 -4.69 19.89 24.21
N ALA A 113 -5.14 18.73 23.76
CA ALA A 113 -4.34 17.50 23.79
C ALA A 113 -3.07 17.64 22.92
N GLY A 114 -3.17 18.23 21.73
CA GLY A 114 -2.04 18.46 20.83
C GLY A 114 -0.97 19.38 21.44
N LEU A 115 -1.37 20.46 22.10
CA LEU A 115 -0.42 21.35 22.80
C LEU A 115 0.29 20.65 23.97
N ALA A 116 -0.45 19.89 24.79
CA ALA A 116 0.15 19.12 25.89
C ALA A 116 1.14 18.04 25.39
N GLN A 117 0.85 17.44 24.23
CA GLN A 117 1.77 16.51 23.58
C GLN A 117 3.03 17.22 23.08
N ILE A 118 2.90 18.39 22.44
CA ILE A 118 4.05 19.20 22.01
C ILE A 118 4.96 19.55 23.19
N GLU A 119 4.40 19.97 24.33
CA GLU A 119 5.19 20.28 25.53
C GLU A 119 5.95 19.05 26.05
N THR A 120 5.32 17.88 25.97
CA THR A 120 5.94 16.60 26.35
C THR A 120 7.06 16.22 25.38
N ASP A 121 6.84 16.35 24.08
CA ASP A 121 7.84 16.08 23.03
C ASP A 121 9.06 17.03 23.17
N LYS A 122 8.83 18.33 23.44
CA LYS A 122 9.90 19.32 23.71
C LYS A 122 10.71 18.92 24.95
N ARG A 123 10.04 18.50 26.05
CA ARG A 123 10.72 18.01 27.26
C ARG A 123 11.55 16.77 26.98
N HIS A 124 10.99 15.75 26.32
CA HIS A 124 11.70 14.52 25.98
C HIS A 124 12.96 14.81 25.17
N ARG A 125 12.87 15.70 24.17
CA ARG A 125 14.03 16.10 23.35
C ARG A 125 15.14 16.74 24.19
N SER A 126 14.78 17.59 25.15
CA SER A 126 15.77 18.19 26.06
C SER A 126 16.46 17.16 26.97
N VAL A 127 15.71 16.18 27.47
CA VAL A 127 16.21 15.11 28.34
C VAL A 127 17.13 14.16 27.56
N VAL A 128 16.74 13.78 26.33
CA VAL A 128 17.56 12.97 25.42
C VAL A 128 18.87 13.69 25.08
N ALA A 129 18.83 15.00 24.81
CA ALA A 129 20.05 15.78 24.56
C ALA A 129 20.98 15.82 25.79
N ASN A 130 20.42 15.86 27.01
CA ASN A 130 21.21 15.75 28.23
C ASN A 130 21.80 14.35 28.42
N ALA A 131 21.03 13.30 28.14
CA ALA A 131 21.52 11.92 28.17
C ALA A 131 22.66 11.71 27.15
N GLU A 132 22.56 12.31 25.96
CA GLU A 132 23.62 12.26 24.95
C GLU A 132 24.92 12.89 25.46
N LYS A 133 24.84 14.02 26.16
CA LYS A 133 26.02 14.65 26.79
C LYS A 133 26.65 13.74 27.85
N LEU A 134 25.85 13.04 28.65
CA LEU A 134 26.33 12.09 29.65
C LEU A 134 27.00 10.86 29.02
N VAL A 135 26.44 10.35 27.91
CA VAL A 135 27.06 9.26 27.13
C VAL A 135 28.41 9.70 26.56
N LYS A 136 28.51 10.93 26.03
CA LYS A 136 29.79 11.50 25.55
C LYS A 136 30.82 11.68 26.67
N ALA A 137 30.37 11.89 27.90
CA ALA A 137 31.22 11.96 29.09
C ALA A 137 31.50 10.59 29.76
N GLU A 138 31.17 9.48 29.08
CA GLU A 138 31.33 8.10 29.56
C GLU A 138 30.56 7.75 30.86
N LYS A 139 29.57 8.56 31.23
CA LYS A 139 28.74 8.33 32.43
C LYS A 139 27.47 7.54 32.09
N TYR A 140 27.66 6.28 31.71
CA TYR A 140 26.59 5.43 31.18
C TYR A 140 25.43 5.15 32.17
N GLN A 141 25.75 4.97 33.46
CA GLN A 141 24.73 4.70 34.50
C GLN A 141 23.82 5.91 34.75
N GLU A 142 24.41 7.11 34.80
CA GLU A 142 23.66 8.37 34.93
C GLU A 142 22.82 8.63 33.68
N ALA A 143 23.39 8.39 32.48
CA ALA A 143 22.65 8.51 31.22
C ALA A 143 21.44 7.57 31.19
N GLN A 144 21.57 6.32 31.66
CA GLN A 144 20.48 5.35 31.72
C GLN A 144 19.36 5.81 32.66
N ASN A 145 19.70 6.36 33.82
CA ASN A 145 18.70 6.87 34.78
C ASN A 145 17.91 8.05 34.21
N VAL A 146 18.58 8.95 33.48
CA VAL A 146 17.95 10.10 32.81
C VAL A 146 17.04 9.65 31.65
N LEU A 147 17.41 8.56 30.97
CA LEU A 147 16.69 8.05 29.80
C LEU A 147 15.46 7.20 30.14
N ARG A 148 15.49 6.49 31.29
CA ARG A 148 14.42 5.61 31.76
C ARG A 148 13.01 6.24 31.79
N PRO A 149 12.79 7.44 32.34
CA PRO A 149 11.47 8.06 32.35
C PRO A 149 10.97 8.40 30.93
N VAL A 150 11.86 8.83 30.03
CA VAL A 150 11.48 9.14 28.63
C VAL A 150 10.98 7.90 27.91
N LEU A 151 11.67 6.77 28.08
CA LEU A 151 11.27 5.49 27.47
C LEU A 151 10.02 4.87 28.12
N ALA A 152 9.74 5.22 29.37
CA ALA A 152 8.50 4.81 30.04
C ALA A 152 7.28 5.59 29.52
N GLU A 153 7.45 6.87 29.21
CA GLU A 153 6.38 7.71 28.64
C GLU A 153 6.22 7.52 27.13
N ASN A 154 7.32 7.37 26.38
CA ASN A 154 7.32 7.16 24.94
C ASN A 154 8.31 6.03 24.53
N PRO A 155 7.82 4.77 24.48
CA PRO A 155 8.65 3.63 24.11
C PRO A 155 9.21 3.70 22.68
N GLU A 156 8.56 4.42 21.77
CA GLU A 156 8.91 4.45 20.34
C GLU A 156 9.87 5.60 19.96
N GLN A 157 10.35 6.36 20.94
CA GLN A 157 11.26 7.47 20.65
C GLN A 157 12.62 6.98 20.12
N ARG A 158 12.83 7.17 18.81
CA ARG A 158 13.97 6.65 18.05
C ARG A 158 15.33 7.01 18.65
N GLU A 159 15.52 8.27 19.03
CA GLU A 159 16.78 8.76 19.60
C GLU A 159 17.07 8.13 20.96
N ALA A 160 16.04 8.01 21.80
CA ALA A 160 16.17 7.38 23.11
C ALA A 160 16.54 5.90 23.00
N ARG A 161 15.86 5.12 22.13
CA ARG A 161 16.23 3.72 21.89
C ARG A 161 17.63 3.54 21.30
N ARG A 162 18.09 4.49 20.46
CA ARG A 162 19.46 4.48 19.93
C ARG A 162 20.47 4.65 21.07
N LEU A 163 20.26 5.62 21.95
CA LEU A 163 21.12 5.84 23.11
C LEU A 163 21.07 4.66 24.09
N GLN A 164 19.90 4.07 24.31
CA GLN A 164 19.76 2.88 25.14
C GLN A 164 20.60 1.73 24.60
N ARG A 165 20.50 1.43 23.30
CA ARG A 165 21.34 0.39 22.67
C ARG A 165 22.83 0.66 22.79
N LEU A 166 23.25 1.91 22.62
CA LEU A 166 24.65 2.32 22.80
C LEU A 166 25.11 2.14 24.25
N ILE A 167 24.26 2.49 25.22
CA ILE A 167 24.55 2.27 26.65
C ILE A 167 24.64 0.77 26.93
N GLU A 168 23.69 -0.04 26.45
CA GLU A 168 23.70 -1.49 26.62
C GLU A 168 24.93 -2.13 25.98
N GLU A 169 25.31 -1.75 24.76
CA GLU A 169 26.52 -2.23 24.09
C GLU A 169 27.80 -1.91 24.89
N LYS A 170 27.86 -0.73 25.50
CA LYS A 170 29.03 -0.27 26.29
C LYS A 170 29.04 -0.81 27.73
N THR A 171 27.87 -1.13 28.30
CA THR A 171 27.73 -1.58 29.70
C THR A 171 27.69 -3.10 29.83
N VAL A 172 27.19 -3.81 28.81
CA VAL A 172 27.27 -5.27 28.74
C VAL A 172 28.72 -5.65 28.48
N LYS A 173 29.43 -5.94 29.57
CA LYS A 173 30.66 -6.74 29.47
C LYS A 173 30.28 -8.04 28.76
N PRO A 174 30.99 -8.46 27.69
CA PRO A 174 30.75 -9.76 27.09
C PRO A 174 30.85 -10.80 28.21
N ALA A 175 29.76 -11.54 28.46
CA ALA A 175 29.65 -12.50 29.56
C ALA A 175 30.69 -13.64 29.48
N VAL A 176 31.43 -13.71 28.38
CA VAL A 176 32.63 -14.52 28.21
C VAL A 176 33.72 -13.62 27.66
N ALA A 177 34.44 -12.91 28.54
CA ALA A 177 35.72 -12.33 28.15
C ALA A 177 36.64 -13.51 27.85
N THR A 178 36.81 -13.84 26.56
CA THR A 178 37.87 -14.75 26.14
C THR A 178 39.16 -14.13 26.65
N PRO A 179 39.99 -14.84 27.44
CA PRO A 179 41.23 -14.27 27.94
C PRO A 179 42.06 -13.86 26.72
N GLN A 180 42.27 -12.55 26.56
CA GLN A 180 43.13 -12.01 25.52
C GLN A 180 44.51 -11.82 26.12
N LEU A 181 45.54 -12.25 25.39
CA LEU A 181 46.93 -12.07 25.82
C LEU A 181 47.26 -10.59 25.88
N ARG A 182 47.67 -10.11 27.05
CA ARG A 182 48.21 -8.76 27.17
C ARG A 182 49.67 -8.78 26.75
N THR A 183 49.92 -8.54 25.47
CA THR A 183 51.31 -8.37 24.98
C THR A 183 51.83 -7.01 25.44
N THR A 184 52.97 -7.00 26.13
CA THR A 184 53.62 -5.77 26.62
C THR A 184 54.30 -4.97 25.51
N THR A 185 54.57 -5.61 24.37
CA THR A 185 55.30 -5.04 23.23
C THR A 185 54.52 -5.20 21.93
N THR A 186 54.00 -4.10 21.40
CA THR A 186 53.37 -4.02 20.07
C THR A 186 54.39 -3.68 18.96
N LYS A 187 55.66 -3.47 19.31
CA LYS A 187 56.71 -3.16 18.34
C LYS A 187 57.08 -4.42 17.56
N PRO A 188 57.27 -4.33 16.24
CA PRO A 188 57.68 -5.47 15.44
C PRO A 188 59.08 -5.94 15.84
N ILE A 189 59.25 -7.25 15.94
CA ILE A 189 60.51 -7.88 16.35
C ILE A 189 61.15 -8.53 15.13
N LEU A 190 62.48 -8.40 15.02
CA LEU A 190 63.30 -9.19 14.11
C LEU A 190 63.75 -10.44 14.84
N LEU A 191 63.37 -11.62 14.35
CA LEU A 191 63.78 -12.89 14.92
C LEU A 191 64.35 -13.79 13.81
N GLU A 192 65.66 -14.02 13.87
CA GLU A 192 66.37 -14.97 13.02
C GLU A 192 66.98 -16.05 13.91
N LEU A 193 66.34 -17.21 13.97
CA LEU A 193 66.76 -18.38 14.73
C LEU A 193 67.04 -19.52 13.76
N ARG A 194 68.24 -20.11 13.84
CA ARG A 194 68.64 -21.25 13.00
C ARG A 194 69.01 -22.42 13.89
N ASP A 195 68.35 -23.55 13.63
CA ASP A 195 68.62 -24.83 14.30
C ASP A 195 68.54 -24.78 15.84
N VAL A 196 67.55 -24.04 16.36
CA VAL A 196 67.35 -23.84 17.81
C VAL A 196 66.29 -24.81 18.33
N THR A 197 66.46 -25.33 19.55
CA THR A 197 65.45 -26.18 20.18
C THR A 197 64.17 -25.39 20.46
N LEU A 198 63.02 -26.03 20.28
CA LEU A 198 61.71 -25.42 20.43
C LEU A 198 61.52 -24.76 21.80
N GLY A 199 61.99 -25.41 22.87
CA GLY A 199 61.96 -24.83 24.22
C GLY A 199 62.72 -23.51 24.32
N ALA A 200 63.93 -23.44 23.73
CA ALA A 200 64.72 -22.21 23.72
C ALA A 200 64.07 -21.10 22.89
N VAL A 201 63.38 -21.44 21.79
CA VAL A 201 62.61 -20.47 20.99
C VAL A 201 61.49 -19.84 21.83
N PHE A 202 60.69 -20.65 22.52
CA PHE A 202 59.62 -20.14 23.38
C PHE A 202 60.14 -19.38 24.61
N ASP A 203 61.29 -19.75 25.17
CA ASP A 203 61.94 -18.99 26.24
C ASP A 203 62.34 -17.58 25.77
N VAL A 204 62.90 -17.47 24.56
CA VAL A 204 63.26 -16.18 23.96
C VAL A 204 62.00 -15.34 23.72
N ILE A 205 60.95 -15.93 23.14
CA ILE A 205 59.68 -15.24 22.91
C ILE A 205 59.03 -14.83 24.23
N GLY A 206 59.09 -15.68 25.26
CA GLY A 206 58.50 -15.42 26.58
C GLY A 206 59.19 -14.29 27.31
N ARG A 207 60.53 -14.26 27.28
CA ARG A 207 61.33 -13.15 27.83
C ARG A 207 61.10 -11.84 27.08
N ALA A 208 60.92 -11.89 25.76
CA ALA A 208 60.69 -10.69 24.95
C ALA A 208 59.27 -10.13 25.08
N SER A 209 58.27 -10.97 25.35
CA SER A 209 56.86 -10.59 25.39
C SER A 209 56.26 -10.46 26.79
N GLY A 210 56.91 -11.03 27.80
CA GLY A 210 56.38 -11.16 29.16
C GLY A 210 55.31 -12.24 29.32
N ILE A 211 55.24 -13.20 28.38
CA ILE A 211 54.27 -14.30 28.39
C ILE A 211 54.96 -15.59 28.82
N ASN A 212 54.31 -16.37 29.68
CA ASN A 212 54.75 -17.67 30.13
C ASN A 212 54.16 -18.78 29.24
N PHE A 213 54.99 -19.73 28.82
CA PHE A 213 54.57 -20.90 28.08
C PHE A 213 54.58 -22.13 28.98
N VAL A 214 53.49 -22.88 28.99
CA VAL A 214 53.36 -24.18 29.65
C VAL A 214 53.19 -25.22 28.56
N PHE A 215 53.98 -26.28 28.59
CA PHE A 215 53.93 -27.36 27.59
C PHE A 215 53.15 -28.55 28.14
N ASP A 216 52.28 -29.13 27.33
CA ASP A 216 51.72 -30.44 27.60
C ASP A 216 52.82 -31.52 27.55
N LYS A 217 52.64 -32.60 28.31
CA LYS A 217 53.59 -33.73 28.40
C LYS A 217 53.93 -34.36 27.04
N ASP A 218 53.02 -34.24 26.07
CA ASP A 218 53.15 -34.84 24.75
C ASP A 218 53.90 -33.91 23.75
N VAL A 219 54.34 -32.72 24.18
CA VAL A 219 55.11 -31.77 23.36
C VAL A 219 56.61 -32.08 23.44
N ARG A 220 57.23 -32.29 22.27
CA ARG A 220 58.67 -32.52 22.13
C ARG A 220 59.45 -31.20 22.11
N THR A 221 59.94 -30.75 23.27
CA THR A 221 60.67 -29.47 23.41
C THR A 221 62.10 -29.51 22.86
N ASP A 222 62.63 -30.69 22.59
CA ASP A 222 63.94 -30.97 22.00
C ASP A 222 63.98 -30.79 20.47
N GLN A 223 62.82 -30.69 19.82
CA GLN A 223 62.73 -30.54 18.38
C GLN A 223 63.41 -29.25 17.92
N ARG A 224 64.28 -29.36 16.91
CA ARG A 224 64.97 -28.20 16.33
C ARG A 224 64.08 -27.52 15.28
N THR A 225 63.97 -26.20 15.37
CA THR A 225 63.20 -25.38 14.45
C THR A 225 64.03 -24.20 13.95
N SER A 226 63.83 -23.82 12.69
CA SER A 226 64.49 -22.68 12.06
C SER A 226 63.43 -21.70 11.61
N ILE A 227 63.49 -20.47 12.11
CA ILE A 227 62.48 -19.45 11.89
C ILE A 227 63.20 -18.15 11.57
N ALA A 228 62.91 -17.61 10.39
CA ALA A 228 63.42 -16.32 9.94
C ALA A 228 62.23 -15.43 9.59
N VAL A 229 61.88 -14.50 10.49
CA VAL A 229 60.77 -13.59 10.29
C VAL A 229 61.23 -12.16 10.49
N ARG A 230 60.93 -11.32 9.50
CA ARG A 230 61.23 -9.89 9.51
C ARG A 230 59.94 -9.13 9.73
N ASN A 231 59.92 -8.26 10.74
CA ASN A 231 58.81 -7.35 11.00
C ASN A 231 57.48 -8.05 11.39
N ALA A 232 57.53 -9.00 12.34
CA ALA A 232 56.33 -9.66 12.87
C ALA A 232 56.02 -9.24 14.30
N THR A 233 54.74 -9.28 14.64
CA THR A 233 54.27 -9.14 16.02
C THR A 233 54.52 -10.41 16.83
N VAL A 234 54.54 -10.30 18.16
CA VAL A 234 54.71 -11.44 19.06
C VAL A 234 53.65 -12.52 18.81
N GLU A 235 52.39 -12.11 18.61
CA GLU A 235 51.28 -13.05 18.39
C GLU A 235 51.42 -13.82 17.07
N GLU A 236 51.88 -13.14 16.01
CA GLU A 236 52.17 -13.77 14.72
C GLU A 236 53.35 -14.75 14.81
N LEU A 237 54.42 -14.38 15.53
CA LEU A 237 55.56 -15.25 15.79
C LEU A 237 55.14 -16.53 16.51
N ILE A 238 54.34 -16.41 17.58
CA ILE A 238 53.82 -17.56 18.32
C ILE A 238 53.00 -18.46 17.38
N ARG A 239 52.05 -17.90 16.61
CA ARG A 239 51.25 -18.69 15.66
C ARG A 239 52.10 -19.37 14.60
N LEU A 240 53.16 -18.72 14.10
CA LEU A 240 54.03 -19.27 13.07
C LEU A 240 54.88 -20.43 13.60
N VAL A 241 55.45 -20.29 14.81
CA VAL A 241 56.20 -21.36 15.50
C VAL A 241 55.30 -22.56 15.78
N LEU A 242 54.07 -22.32 16.23
CA LEU A 242 53.09 -23.36 16.50
C LEU A 242 52.69 -24.08 15.22
N ALA A 243 52.35 -23.33 14.16
CA ALA A 243 51.95 -23.90 12.87
C ALA A 243 53.06 -24.72 12.21
N SER A 244 54.33 -24.27 12.27
CA SER A 244 55.46 -25.01 11.67
C SER A 244 55.75 -26.33 12.37
N ASN A 245 55.40 -26.45 13.65
CA ASN A 245 55.68 -27.63 14.47
C ASN A 245 54.42 -28.47 14.79
N GLN A 246 53.30 -28.22 14.10
CA GLN A 246 52.02 -28.92 14.33
C GLN A 246 51.53 -28.83 15.80
N LEU A 247 51.76 -27.68 16.43
CA LEU A 247 51.30 -27.38 17.79
C LEU A 247 50.12 -26.40 17.73
N GLU A 248 49.33 -26.39 18.78
CA GLU A 248 48.20 -25.48 18.99
C GLU A 248 48.34 -24.85 20.38
N GLN A 249 47.63 -23.74 20.61
CA GLN A 249 47.69 -23.02 21.88
C GLN A 249 46.31 -22.86 22.52
N LYS A 250 46.30 -22.82 23.86
CA LYS A 250 45.19 -22.37 24.69
C LYS A 250 45.66 -21.24 25.59
N ILE A 251 44.96 -20.12 25.58
CA ILE A 251 45.22 -19.02 26.51
C ILE A 251 44.61 -19.42 27.85
N VAL A 252 45.44 -19.59 28.87
CA VAL A 252 44.97 -19.96 30.21
C VAL A 252 44.60 -18.68 30.96
N ASN A 253 45.52 -17.71 30.98
CA ASN A 253 45.39 -16.42 31.67
C ASN A 253 45.97 -15.29 30.78
N GLU A 254 45.86 -14.03 31.20
CA GLU A 254 46.38 -12.86 30.47
C GLU A 254 47.88 -12.94 30.14
N THR A 255 48.66 -13.71 30.90
CA THR A 255 50.12 -13.86 30.78
C THR A 255 50.59 -15.30 30.55
N THR A 256 49.70 -16.27 30.41
CA THR A 256 50.09 -17.71 30.35
C THR A 256 49.38 -18.44 29.21
N ILE A 257 50.16 -19.15 28.39
CA ILE A 257 49.70 -19.96 27.27
C ILE A 257 50.06 -21.43 27.51
N LEU A 258 49.10 -22.33 27.34
CA LEU A 258 49.31 -23.77 27.25
C LEU A 258 49.52 -24.16 25.78
N VAL A 259 50.62 -24.85 25.49
CA VAL A 259 50.98 -25.36 24.15
C VAL A 259 50.81 -26.87 24.15
N PHE A 260 50.11 -27.40 23.15
CA PHE A 260 49.82 -28.83 23.02
C PHE A 260 49.91 -29.30 21.56
N PRO A 261 50.09 -30.60 21.27
CA PRO A 261 50.12 -31.12 19.91
C PRO A 261 48.77 -30.98 19.20
N ASN A 262 48.77 -30.61 17.92
CA ASN A 262 47.55 -30.42 17.13
C ASN A 262 46.91 -31.75 16.66
N THR A 263 46.65 -32.64 17.62
CA THR A 263 45.93 -33.90 17.38
C THR A 263 44.42 -33.70 17.63
N PRO A 264 43.54 -34.45 16.93
CA PRO A 264 42.10 -34.32 17.11
C PRO A 264 41.65 -34.62 18.56
N GLN A 265 42.35 -35.52 19.26
CA GLN A 265 42.07 -35.84 20.66
C GLN A 265 42.40 -34.65 21.60
N LYS A 266 43.61 -34.09 21.50
CA LYS A 266 44.02 -32.96 22.35
C LYS A 266 43.24 -31.69 22.04
N ARG A 267 42.85 -31.47 20.78
CA ARG A 267 41.93 -30.39 20.43
C ARG A 267 40.59 -30.53 21.17
N LEU A 268 39.99 -31.71 21.20
CA LEU A 268 38.73 -31.93 21.93
C LEU A 268 38.88 -31.74 23.45
N GLU A 269 40.04 -32.06 24.01
CA GLU A 269 40.32 -31.91 25.46
C GLU A 269 40.56 -30.45 25.87
N HIS A 270 41.27 -29.68 25.04
CA HIS A 270 41.70 -28.33 25.40
C HIS A 270 40.85 -27.20 24.78
N GLN A 271 40.13 -27.45 23.68
CA GLN A 271 39.26 -26.44 23.08
C GLN A 271 38.09 -26.10 24.00
N GLU A 272 37.87 -24.81 24.15
CA GLU A 272 36.71 -24.32 24.88
C GLU A 272 35.48 -24.43 24.00
N MET A 273 34.46 -25.07 24.54
CA MET A 273 33.15 -25.15 23.92
C MET A 273 32.23 -24.16 24.62
N VAL A 274 31.49 -23.40 23.86
CA VAL A 274 30.48 -22.47 24.34
C VAL A 274 29.13 -22.99 23.87
N VAL A 275 28.09 -22.75 24.67
CA VAL A 275 26.70 -22.99 24.26
C VAL A 275 26.05 -21.63 24.05
N LYS A 276 25.46 -21.40 22.89
CA LYS A 276 24.70 -20.19 22.60
C LYS A 276 23.34 -20.57 22.02
N SER A 277 22.31 -19.97 22.58
CA SER A 277 20.92 -20.11 22.14
C SER A 277 20.56 -18.95 21.23
N PHE A 278 19.96 -19.24 20.08
CA PHE A 278 19.51 -18.28 19.08
C PHE A 278 18.00 -18.39 18.91
N TYR A 279 17.29 -17.30 19.14
CA TYR A 279 15.86 -17.19 18.84
C TYR A 279 15.71 -16.67 17.42
N LEU A 280 14.94 -17.36 16.60
CA LEU A 280 14.66 -17.00 15.20
C LEU A 280 13.27 -16.38 15.11
N ALA A 281 13.18 -15.20 14.51
CA ALA A 281 11.93 -14.45 14.41
C ALA A 281 11.16 -14.73 13.10
N ASN A 282 11.89 -14.88 12.00
CA ASN A 282 11.35 -14.95 10.64
C ASN A 282 11.81 -16.21 9.90
N ALA A 283 13.04 -16.67 10.12
CA ALA A 283 13.58 -17.84 9.43
C ALA A 283 13.10 -19.17 10.02
N ASP A 284 12.91 -20.17 9.15
CA ASP A 284 12.61 -21.53 9.55
C ASP A 284 13.80 -22.17 10.29
N VAL A 285 13.54 -22.70 11.48
CA VAL A 285 14.56 -23.25 12.38
C VAL A 285 15.21 -24.51 11.82
N LYS A 286 14.46 -25.35 11.11
CA LYS A 286 14.97 -26.61 10.54
C LYS A 286 15.91 -26.32 9.39
N GLN A 287 15.50 -25.43 8.48
CA GLN A 287 16.32 -24.99 7.36
C GLN A 287 17.60 -24.30 7.85
N THR A 288 17.47 -23.40 8.84
CA THR A 288 18.62 -22.71 9.43
C THR A 288 19.57 -23.69 10.11
N ALA A 289 19.06 -24.65 10.89
CA ALA A 289 19.89 -25.68 11.51
C ALA A 289 20.64 -26.53 10.47
N ASN A 290 19.98 -26.91 9.37
CA ASN A 290 20.60 -27.68 8.29
C ASN A 290 21.70 -26.89 7.58
N MET A 291 21.48 -25.59 7.34
CA MET A 291 22.51 -24.68 6.82
C MET A 291 23.73 -24.62 7.75
N ILE A 292 23.51 -24.45 9.06
CA ILE A 292 24.61 -24.40 10.03
C ILE A 292 25.37 -25.73 10.11
N ARG A 293 24.68 -26.89 10.11
CA ARG A 293 25.35 -28.21 10.05
C ARG A 293 26.23 -28.34 8.81
N ALA A 294 25.77 -27.87 7.66
CA ALA A 294 26.49 -27.99 6.40
C ALA A 294 27.70 -27.05 6.31
N ILE A 295 27.56 -25.79 6.74
CA ILE A 295 28.59 -24.76 6.56
C ILE A 295 29.58 -24.73 7.73
N VAL A 296 29.07 -24.72 8.97
CA VAL A 296 29.91 -24.60 10.18
C VAL A 296 30.46 -25.97 10.60
N LYS A 297 29.89 -27.07 10.08
CA LYS A 297 30.20 -28.47 10.44
C LYS A 297 29.97 -28.78 11.92
N THR A 298 29.09 -28.02 12.58
CA THR A 298 28.71 -28.24 13.98
C THR A 298 27.88 -29.50 14.13
N ARG A 299 28.27 -30.36 15.10
CA ARG A 299 27.56 -31.61 15.41
C ARG A 299 26.46 -31.42 16.46
N ASP A 300 26.73 -30.61 17.47
CA ASP A 300 25.86 -30.43 18.63
C ASP A 300 24.89 -29.26 18.41
N ILE A 301 23.79 -29.55 17.69
CA ILE A 301 22.70 -28.60 17.45
C ILE A 301 21.39 -29.19 17.93
N PHE A 302 20.72 -28.48 18.82
CA PHE A 302 19.38 -28.80 19.32
C PHE A 302 18.35 -27.79 18.79
N ILE A 303 17.19 -28.29 18.39
CA ILE A 303 16.10 -27.51 17.79
C ILE A 303 14.88 -27.62 18.69
N ASP A 304 14.30 -26.48 19.04
CA ASP A 304 12.97 -26.40 19.64
C ASP A 304 12.03 -25.65 18.69
N GLU A 305 11.12 -26.38 18.06
CA GLU A 305 10.16 -25.86 17.09
C GLU A 305 9.06 -25.02 17.75
N LYS A 306 8.74 -25.24 19.02
CA LYS A 306 7.66 -24.50 19.69
C LYS A 306 8.10 -23.08 20.03
N LEU A 307 9.38 -22.92 20.37
CA LEU A 307 9.96 -21.63 20.74
C LEU A 307 10.76 -20.97 19.61
N ASN A 308 10.76 -21.56 18.41
CA ASN A 308 11.65 -21.19 17.31
C ASN A 308 13.09 -20.95 17.77
N LEU A 309 13.63 -21.90 18.53
CA LEU A 309 14.93 -21.78 19.20
C LEU A 309 15.93 -22.78 18.63
N LEU A 310 17.13 -22.28 18.37
CA LEU A 310 18.28 -23.05 17.93
C LEU A 310 19.38 -22.96 19.00
N VAL A 311 19.71 -24.08 19.64
CA VAL A 311 20.79 -24.15 20.63
C VAL A 311 22.00 -24.81 19.98
N ILE A 312 23.11 -24.08 19.93
CA ILE A 312 24.36 -24.51 19.29
C ILE A 312 25.44 -24.63 20.36
N LYS A 313 26.13 -25.76 20.39
CA LYS A 313 27.34 -25.96 21.19
C LYS A 313 28.55 -26.14 20.27
N ASP A 314 29.47 -25.20 20.28
CA ASP A 314 30.69 -25.25 19.46
C ASP A 314 31.79 -24.33 20.02
N THR A 315 32.94 -24.27 19.34
CA THR A 315 34.00 -23.31 19.61
C THR A 315 33.51 -21.87 19.47
N PRO A 316 34.07 -20.89 20.21
CA PRO A 316 33.68 -19.49 20.11
C PRO A 316 33.76 -18.92 18.69
N ASN A 317 34.70 -19.40 17.86
CA ASN A 317 34.84 -18.99 16.46
C ASN A 317 33.69 -19.49 15.60
N ALA A 318 33.33 -20.76 15.74
CA ALA A 318 32.20 -21.37 15.04
C ALA A 318 30.86 -20.72 15.43
N ILE A 319 30.67 -20.37 16.71
CA ILE A 319 29.47 -19.65 17.16
C ILE A 319 29.38 -18.25 16.56
N ARG A 320 30.49 -17.51 16.46
CA ARG A 320 30.50 -16.19 15.80
C ARG A 320 30.18 -16.28 14.32
N LEU A 321 30.64 -17.36 13.66
CA LEU A 321 30.30 -17.65 12.27
C LEU A 321 28.80 -17.96 12.13
N ALA A 322 28.28 -18.84 12.98
CA ALA A 322 26.86 -19.18 13.03
C ALA A 322 25.98 -17.97 13.31
N GLU A 323 26.38 -17.08 14.22
CA GLU A 323 25.68 -15.83 14.52
C GLU A 323 25.55 -14.93 13.29
N ARG A 324 26.61 -14.79 12.49
CA ARG A 324 26.57 -14.01 11.25
C ARG A 324 25.67 -14.64 10.19
N LEU A 325 25.74 -15.97 10.04
CA LEU A 325 24.90 -16.71 9.11
C LEU A 325 23.42 -16.64 9.49
N ILE A 326 23.11 -16.79 10.78
CA ILE A 326 21.75 -16.66 11.31
C ILE A 326 21.25 -15.23 11.10
N ALA A 327 22.06 -14.21 11.41
CA ALA A 327 21.68 -12.81 11.19
C ALA A 327 21.44 -12.47 9.72
N ALA A 328 22.16 -13.12 8.80
CA ALA A 328 21.95 -12.95 7.35
C ALA A 328 20.67 -13.66 6.85
N GLN A 329 20.23 -14.73 7.52
CA GLN A 329 19.07 -15.53 7.14
C GLN A 329 17.77 -15.08 7.82
N ASP A 330 17.82 -14.61 9.08
CA ASP A 330 16.66 -14.22 9.89
C ASP A 330 16.14 -12.80 9.56
N LEU A 331 15.98 -12.53 8.27
CA LEU A 331 15.43 -11.27 7.77
C LEU A 331 13.91 -11.31 7.74
N ALA A 332 13.28 -10.16 7.97
CA ALA A 332 11.82 -10.04 7.91
C ALA A 332 11.30 -10.43 6.52
N GLU A 333 10.23 -11.21 6.51
CA GLU A 333 9.55 -11.57 5.26
C GLU A 333 8.96 -10.31 4.59
N PRO A 334 9.15 -10.15 3.27
CA PRO A 334 8.60 -9.04 2.53
C PRO A 334 7.08 -9.20 2.36
N GLU A 335 6.37 -8.08 2.35
CA GLU A 335 4.92 -8.03 2.37
C GLU A 335 4.43 -6.89 1.47
N VAL A 336 3.31 -7.14 0.79
CA VAL A 336 2.69 -6.18 -0.13
C VAL A 336 1.23 -5.96 0.25
N MET A 337 0.79 -4.72 0.19
CA MET A 337 -0.61 -4.33 0.19
C MET A 337 -1.08 -4.26 -1.26
N LEU A 338 -2.10 -5.02 -1.60
CA LEU A 338 -2.72 -5.02 -2.92
C LEU A 338 -4.01 -4.23 -2.84
N GLU A 339 -4.11 -3.19 -3.66
CA GLU A 339 -5.30 -2.37 -3.83
C GLU A 339 -5.90 -2.70 -5.19
N VAL A 340 -7.14 -3.19 -5.22
CA VAL A 340 -7.87 -3.47 -6.45
C VAL A 340 -9.01 -2.48 -6.55
N GLU A 341 -9.22 -1.92 -7.73
CA GLU A 341 -10.32 -1.01 -8.01
C GLU A 341 -11.16 -1.56 -9.16
N VAL A 342 -12.45 -1.73 -8.91
CA VAL A 342 -13.44 -2.14 -9.90
C VAL A 342 -14.37 -0.97 -10.14
N LEU A 343 -14.33 -0.42 -11.35
CA LEU A 343 -15.25 0.63 -11.77
C LEU A 343 -16.17 0.07 -12.84
N GLU A 344 -17.48 0.15 -12.62
CA GLU A 344 -18.49 -0.14 -13.62
C GLU A 344 -19.44 1.06 -13.77
N VAL A 345 -19.65 1.49 -15.00
CA VAL A 345 -20.59 2.55 -15.37
C VAL A 345 -21.59 1.96 -16.36
N GLY A 346 -22.86 2.02 -16.01
CA GLY A 346 -23.97 1.58 -16.84
C GLY A 346 -24.86 2.75 -17.23
N TYR A 347 -25.28 2.80 -18.48
CA TYR A 347 -26.21 3.77 -19.02
C TYR A 347 -27.31 3.05 -19.80
N ASN A 348 -28.56 3.34 -19.50
CA ASN A 348 -29.71 2.78 -20.19
C ASN A 348 -30.65 3.91 -20.61
N ARG A 349 -31.05 3.93 -21.87
CA ARG A 349 -32.02 4.88 -22.41
C ARG A 349 -33.08 4.15 -23.21
N LEU A 350 -34.34 4.41 -22.87
CA LEU A 350 -35.49 3.82 -23.52
C LEU A 350 -36.45 4.92 -23.97
N LEU A 351 -36.69 5.00 -25.27
CA LEU A 351 -37.61 5.94 -25.91
C LEU A 351 -38.71 5.17 -26.62
N GLU A 352 -39.96 5.37 -26.21
CA GLU A 352 -41.15 4.85 -26.87
C GLU A 352 -42.03 6.02 -27.30
N LEU A 353 -42.25 6.11 -28.61
CA LEU A 353 -43.01 7.19 -29.23
C LEU A 353 -43.95 6.63 -30.29
N GLY A 354 -45.23 6.99 -30.22
CA GLY A 354 -46.14 6.84 -31.35
C GLY A 354 -47.53 6.32 -30.99
N LEU A 355 -48.33 6.09 -32.02
CA LEU A 355 -49.71 5.62 -31.92
C LEU A 355 -49.74 4.10 -32.11
N ARG A 356 -50.30 3.39 -31.13
CA ARG A 356 -50.60 1.95 -31.27
C ARG A 356 -51.97 1.78 -31.90
N PHE A 357 -52.00 0.99 -32.98
CA PHE A 357 -53.19 0.57 -33.69
C PHE A 357 -53.58 -0.84 -33.25
N PRO A 358 -54.85 -1.26 -33.38
CA PRO A 358 -55.29 -2.60 -33.01
C PRO A 358 -54.55 -3.68 -33.80
N ASP A 359 -54.04 -4.71 -33.11
CA ASP A 359 -53.30 -5.83 -33.73
C ASP A 359 -54.22 -6.78 -34.51
N SER A 360 -55.54 -6.74 -34.24
CA SER A 360 -56.53 -7.52 -34.97
C SER A 360 -57.82 -6.73 -35.17
N ILE A 361 -58.43 -6.94 -36.34
CA ILE A 361 -59.77 -6.46 -36.65
C ILE A 361 -60.65 -7.70 -36.78
N ALA A 362 -61.55 -7.90 -35.83
CA ALA A 362 -62.49 -9.00 -35.88
C ALA A 362 -63.75 -8.56 -36.62
N TRP A 363 -64.16 -9.36 -37.59
CA TRP A 363 -65.44 -9.20 -38.27
C TRP A 363 -66.31 -10.40 -37.93
N SER A 364 -67.54 -10.15 -37.55
CA SER A 364 -68.51 -11.20 -37.25
C SER A 364 -69.83 -10.90 -37.95
N LEU A 365 -70.47 -11.96 -38.42
CA LEU A 365 -71.87 -11.91 -38.83
C LEU A 365 -72.69 -12.05 -37.55
N VAL A 366 -73.39 -11.00 -37.15
CA VAL A 366 -74.26 -11.02 -35.97
C VAL A 366 -75.69 -10.97 -36.46
N GLY A 367 -76.41 -12.08 -36.34
CA GLY A 367 -77.85 -12.10 -36.51
C GLY A 367 -78.52 -11.27 -35.43
N GLY A 368 -79.55 -10.49 -35.79
CA GLY A 368 -80.39 -9.81 -34.81
C GLY A 368 -81.48 -10.77 -34.37
N GLY A 369 -81.28 -11.49 -33.25
CA GLY A 369 -82.26 -12.43 -32.72
C GLY A 369 -83.55 -11.70 -32.36
N THR A 370 -84.52 -11.72 -33.27
CA THR A 370 -85.79 -11.03 -33.08
C THR A 370 -86.87 -12.06 -32.76
N THR A 371 -87.21 -12.21 -31.48
CA THR A 371 -88.28 -13.12 -31.05
C THR A 371 -89.57 -12.33 -30.98
N THR A 372 -90.57 -12.72 -31.77
CA THR A 372 -91.92 -12.12 -31.70
C THR A 372 -92.85 -13.13 -31.06
N THR A 373 -93.20 -12.88 -29.79
CA THR A 373 -94.20 -13.68 -29.05
C THR A 373 -95.34 -12.74 -28.68
N GLY A 374 -96.56 -13.05 -29.13
CA GLY A 374 -97.76 -12.27 -28.77
C GLY A 374 -97.76 -10.82 -29.26
N GLY A 375 -97.31 -10.56 -30.50
CA GLY A 375 -97.41 -9.24 -31.13
C GLY A 375 -96.48 -8.15 -30.61
N THR A 376 -95.60 -8.48 -29.65
CA THR A 376 -94.52 -7.59 -29.19
C THR A 376 -93.19 -8.12 -29.73
N THR A 377 -92.45 -7.28 -30.45
CA THR A 377 -91.16 -7.62 -31.05
C THR A 377 -90.04 -7.17 -30.11
N THR A 378 -89.34 -8.12 -29.49
CA THR A 378 -88.15 -7.82 -28.65
C THR A 378 -86.88 -8.23 -29.39
N THR A 379 -85.99 -7.25 -29.61
CA THR A 379 -84.68 -7.45 -30.22
C THR A 379 -83.71 -7.90 -29.12
N THR A 380 -83.35 -9.19 -29.11
CA THR A 380 -82.31 -9.71 -28.22
C THR A 380 -81.00 -9.75 -29.02
N GLY A 381 -79.90 -9.22 -28.48
CA GLY A 381 -78.61 -9.24 -29.15
C GLY A 381 -78.24 -10.66 -29.55
N GLY A 382 -78.14 -10.94 -30.86
CA GLY A 382 -77.96 -12.31 -31.32
C GLY A 382 -76.53 -12.82 -31.20
N THR A 383 -76.41 -14.13 -31.31
CA THR A 383 -75.15 -14.87 -31.13
C THR A 383 -74.21 -14.63 -32.32
N PRO A 384 -72.95 -14.23 -32.10
CA PRO A 384 -71.97 -14.08 -33.17
C PRO A 384 -71.78 -15.38 -33.96
N GLY A 385 -71.83 -15.31 -35.29
CA GLY A 385 -71.58 -16.44 -36.20
C GLY A 385 -72.81 -17.27 -36.59
N VAL A 386 -74.00 -16.95 -36.08
CA VAL A 386 -75.26 -17.60 -36.45
C VAL A 386 -76.19 -16.59 -37.12
N LEU A 387 -76.73 -16.96 -38.29
CA LEU A 387 -77.64 -16.12 -39.08
C LEU A 387 -78.91 -16.91 -39.39
N SER A 388 -80.09 -16.36 -39.06
CA SER A 388 -81.36 -17.03 -39.37
C SER A 388 -81.82 -16.75 -40.81
N LEU A 389 -82.56 -17.67 -41.42
CA LEU A 389 -83.03 -17.54 -42.82
C LEU A 389 -83.84 -16.25 -43.06
N PRO A 390 -84.75 -15.81 -42.16
CA PRO A 390 -85.44 -14.53 -42.30
C PRO A 390 -84.50 -13.31 -42.27
N GLU A 391 -83.43 -13.34 -41.49
CA GLU A 391 -82.44 -12.25 -41.39
C GLU A 391 -81.57 -12.16 -42.65
N TRP A 392 -81.31 -13.28 -43.34
CA TRP A 392 -80.63 -13.28 -44.64
C TRP A 392 -81.48 -12.71 -45.77
N LEU A 393 -82.80 -12.93 -45.73
CA LEU A 393 -83.74 -12.41 -46.73
C LEU A 393 -84.05 -10.92 -46.51
N ASN A 394 -84.16 -10.46 -45.26
CA ASN A 394 -84.36 -9.05 -44.90
C ASN A 394 -83.01 -8.36 -44.61
N ARG A 395 -82.20 -8.18 -45.66
CA ARG A 395 -80.85 -7.61 -45.54
C ARG A 395 -80.87 -6.15 -45.07
N GLY A 396 -80.74 -5.94 -43.76
CA GLY A 396 -80.41 -4.64 -43.17
C GLY A 396 -78.90 -4.35 -43.22
N ALA A 397 -78.53 -3.08 -43.16
CA ALA A 397 -77.14 -2.61 -43.30
C ALA A 397 -76.18 -3.01 -42.14
N GLU A 398 -76.63 -3.75 -41.12
CA GLU A 398 -75.85 -4.04 -39.89
C GLU A 398 -75.48 -5.52 -39.68
N ILE A 399 -75.61 -6.37 -40.69
CA ILE A 399 -75.34 -7.82 -40.56
C ILE A 399 -73.84 -8.11 -40.32
N VAL A 400 -72.95 -7.29 -40.89
CA VAL A 400 -71.51 -7.40 -40.69
C VAL A 400 -71.08 -6.41 -39.62
N ARG A 401 -70.68 -6.92 -38.45
CA ARG A 401 -70.14 -6.10 -37.37
C ARG A 401 -68.63 -6.19 -37.34
N LEU A 402 -67.99 -5.03 -37.43
CA LEU A 402 -66.56 -4.86 -37.16
C LEU A 402 -66.40 -4.55 -35.68
N SER A 403 -65.67 -5.40 -34.98
CA SER A 403 -65.33 -5.22 -33.57
C SER A 403 -63.82 -5.09 -33.42
N PHE A 404 -63.41 -4.14 -32.59
CA PHE A 404 -62.02 -3.92 -32.20
C PHE A 404 -61.87 -4.37 -30.75
N THR A 405 -60.94 -5.30 -30.49
CA THR A 405 -60.72 -5.88 -29.15
C THR A 405 -59.98 -4.89 -28.23
N ASP A 406 -59.19 -3.99 -28.81
CA ASP A 406 -58.36 -3.00 -28.12
C ASP A 406 -58.83 -1.57 -28.42
N PRO A 407 -58.47 -0.56 -27.59
CA PRO A 407 -58.75 0.84 -27.87
C PRO A 407 -58.21 1.25 -29.25
N LEU A 408 -59.04 1.96 -30.03
CA LEU A 408 -58.77 2.29 -31.43
C LEU A 408 -57.45 3.03 -31.66
N PHE A 409 -57.06 3.92 -30.74
CA PHE A 409 -55.81 4.66 -30.80
C PHE A 409 -55.24 4.89 -29.39
N LEU A 410 -54.02 4.42 -29.14
CA LEU A 410 -53.29 4.69 -27.89
C LEU A 410 -51.99 5.43 -28.20
N LEU A 411 -51.89 6.68 -27.73
CA LEU A 411 -50.66 7.47 -27.83
C LEU A 411 -49.71 7.11 -26.69
N THR A 412 -48.54 6.56 -27.03
CA THR A 412 -47.48 6.27 -26.08
C THR A 412 -46.38 7.33 -26.21
N LEU A 413 -46.11 8.05 -25.12
CA LEU A 413 -45.00 8.99 -24.99
C LEU A 413 -44.22 8.62 -23.72
N ARG A 414 -43.12 7.89 -23.87
CA ARG A 414 -42.33 7.45 -22.72
C ARG A 414 -40.85 7.58 -23.03
N GLN A 415 -40.15 8.38 -22.24
CA GLN A 415 -38.69 8.42 -22.22
C GLN A 415 -38.22 8.04 -20.81
N GLN A 416 -37.31 7.09 -20.72
CA GLN A 416 -36.71 6.64 -19.47
C GLN A 416 -35.20 6.59 -19.65
N ASP A 417 -34.50 7.36 -18.83
CA ASP A 417 -33.04 7.39 -18.76
C ASP A 417 -32.60 6.84 -17.39
N GLY A 418 -31.61 5.97 -17.38
CA GLY A 418 -31.05 5.35 -16.18
C GLY A 418 -29.53 5.34 -16.23
N THR A 419 -28.89 5.59 -15.09
CA THR A 419 -27.44 5.57 -14.95
C THR A 419 -27.07 4.87 -13.66
N THR A 420 -26.09 3.99 -13.73
CA THR A 420 -25.58 3.22 -12.59
C THR A 420 -24.07 3.36 -12.51
N SER A 421 -23.53 3.52 -11.31
CA SER A 421 -22.09 3.52 -11.08
C SER A 421 -21.78 2.60 -9.89
N LEU A 422 -20.79 1.74 -10.07
CA LEU A 422 -20.29 0.83 -9.05
C LEU A 422 -18.78 1.06 -8.91
N LEU A 423 -18.34 1.34 -7.68
CA LEU A 423 -16.94 1.41 -7.30
C LEU A 423 -16.71 0.44 -6.14
N ALA A 424 -15.82 -0.53 -6.33
CA ALA A 424 -15.34 -1.39 -5.26
C ALA A 424 -13.82 -1.29 -5.15
N ASN A 425 -13.30 -1.07 -3.93
CA ASN A 425 -11.87 -0.86 -3.68
C ASN A 425 -11.26 -1.82 -2.62
N PRO A 426 -11.38 -3.16 -2.77
CA PRO A 426 -10.84 -4.07 -1.77
C PRO A 426 -9.32 -3.93 -1.63
N ARG A 427 -8.85 -3.98 -0.37
CA ARG A 427 -7.42 -3.92 -0.02
C ARG A 427 -7.03 -5.14 0.78
N ILE A 428 -5.87 -5.72 0.47
CA ILE A 428 -5.37 -6.91 1.15
C ILE A 428 -3.86 -6.86 1.34
N ARG A 429 -3.41 -7.10 2.58
CA ARG A 429 -2.00 -7.29 2.87
C ARG A 429 -1.65 -8.77 2.81
N VAL A 430 -0.63 -9.11 2.02
CA VAL A 430 -0.24 -10.49 1.74
C VAL A 430 1.27 -10.63 1.85
N LYS A 431 1.71 -11.74 2.45
CA LYS A 431 3.11 -12.13 2.52
C LYS A 431 3.60 -12.64 1.17
N ASN A 432 4.89 -12.49 0.90
CA ASN A 432 5.50 -13.01 -0.32
C ASN A 432 5.33 -14.53 -0.46
N LYS A 433 4.92 -15.00 -1.65
CA LYS A 433 4.64 -16.39 -2.02
C LYS A 433 3.46 -17.04 -1.27
N GLU A 434 2.72 -16.29 -0.47
CA GLU A 434 1.54 -16.80 0.23
C GLU A 434 0.27 -16.48 -0.53
N LYS A 435 -0.65 -17.45 -0.59
CA LYS A 435 -1.95 -17.28 -1.22
C LYS A 435 -2.91 -16.64 -0.24
N ALA A 436 -3.60 -15.59 -0.69
CA ALA A 436 -4.65 -14.96 0.08
C ALA A 436 -5.94 -14.87 -0.73
N LYS A 437 -7.07 -15.01 -0.03
CA LYS A 437 -8.41 -14.99 -0.61
C LYS A 437 -9.31 -14.05 0.19
N ILE A 438 -10.05 -13.22 -0.54
CA ILE A 438 -11.10 -12.36 0.00
C ILE A 438 -12.39 -12.68 -0.73
N HIS A 439 -13.48 -12.78 0.02
CA HIS A 439 -14.81 -12.84 -0.51
C HIS A 439 -15.70 -11.84 0.24
N ILE A 440 -16.31 -10.92 -0.49
CA ILE A 440 -17.17 -9.85 0.02
C ILE A 440 -18.46 -9.92 -0.77
N GLY A 441 -19.55 -10.33 -0.14
CA GLY A 441 -20.78 -10.59 -0.87
C GLY A 441 -21.87 -11.21 0.00
N ASP A 442 -22.98 -11.53 -0.65
CA ASP A 442 -24.15 -12.16 -0.07
C ASP A 442 -24.28 -13.61 -0.54
N ARG A 443 -24.93 -14.45 0.27
CA ARG A 443 -25.31 -15.82 -0.09
C ARG A 443 -26.78 -15.86 -0.45
N VAL A 444 -27.07 -16.00 -1.74
CA VAL A 444 -28.44 -16.02 -2.24
C VAL A 444 -28.97 -17.45 -2.24
N PRO A 445 -30.07 -17.75 -1.54
CA PRO A 445 -30.70 -19.06 -1.61
C PRO A 445 -31.44 -19.23 -2.95
N VAL A 446 -31.13 -20.32 -3.64
CA VAL A 446 -31.79 -20.79 -4.85
C VAL A 446 -32.55 -22.07 -4.51
N ILE A 447 -33.88 -21.98 -4.57
CA ILE A 447 -34.77 -23.12 -4.29
C ILE A 447 -34.85 -23.96 -5.56
N THR A 448 -34.38 -25.20 -5.47
CA THR A 448 -34.48 -26.20 -6.54
C THR A 448 -35.58 -27.19 -6.15
N THR A 449 -36.68 -27.22 -6.91
CA THR A 449 -37.76 -28.18 -6.72
C THR A 449 -37.45 -29.46 -7.49
N THR A 450 -37.30 -30.60 -6.80
CA THR A 450 -37.25 -31.91 -7.46
C THR A 450 -38.63 -32.57 -7.29
N ALA A 451 -39.39 -32.66 -8.39
CA ALA A 451 -40.64 -33.40 -8.42
C ALA A 451 -40.31 -34.89 -8.53
N ALA A 452 -40.65 -35.69 -7.51
CA ALA A 452 -40.58 -37.13 -7.62
C ALA A 452 -41.71 -37.63 -8.54
N ALA A 453 -41.36 -38.34 -9.61
CA ALA A 453 -42.30 -38.79 -10.65
C ALA A 453 -43.38 -39.79 -10.16
N VAL A 454 -43.30 -40.27 -8.92
CA VAL A 454 -44.26 -41.21 -8.33
C VAL A 454 -44.59 -40.73 -6.91
N GLY A 455 -45.84 -40.29 -6.69
CA GLY A 455 -46.39 -40.00 -5.36
C GLY A 455 -46.75 -38.55 -5.03
N GLY A 456 -46.57 -37.58 -5.94
CA GLY A 456 -47.10 -36.22 -5.77
C GLY A 456 -46.44 -35.36 -4.69
N PHE A 457 -45.33 -35.81 -4.09
CA PHE A 457 -44.53 -35.00 -3.18
C PHE A 457 -43.55 -34.13 -3.98
N VAL A 458 -43.64 -32.82 -3.81
CA VAL A 458 -42.63 -31.86 -4.28
C VAL A 458 -41.63 -31.67 -3.15
N SER A 459 -40.38 -32.10 -3.36
CA SER A 459 -39.29 -31.84 -2.42
C SER A 459 -38.56 -30.57 -2.85
N GLU A 460 -38.43 -29.61 -1.93
CA GLU A 460 -37.68 -28.38 -2.16
C GLU A 460 -36.30 -28.51 -1.53
N SER A 461 -35.24 -28.33 -2.32
CA SER A 461 -33.86 -28.26 -1.82
C SER A 461 -33.34 -26.84 -1.99
N VAL A 462 -32.77 -26.27 -0.93
CA VAL A 462 -32.21 -24.91 -0.97
C VAL A 462 -30.70 -25.01 -1.19
N SER A 463 -30.21 -24.47 -2.31
CA SER A 463 -28.78 -24.32 -2.61
C SER A 463 -28.38 -22.86 -2.46
N TYR A 464 -27.24 -22.56 -1.85
CA TYR A 464 -26.76 -21.18 -1.72
C TYR A 464 -25.74 -20.87 -2.80
N LEU A 465 -25.90 -19.72 -3.44
CA LEU A 465 -24.96 -19.19 -4.42
C LEU A 465 -24.31 -17.92 -3.88
N ASP A 466 -22.98 -17.91 -3.83
CA ASP A 466 -22.18 -16.77 -3.41
C ASP A 466 -22.21 -15.70 -4.52
N VAL A 467 -22.68 -14.49 -4.21
CA VAL A 467 -22.66 -13.33 -5.13
C VAL A 467 -21.91 -12.18 -4.47
N GLY A 468 -21.02 -11.53 -5.21
CA GLY A 468 -20.21 -10.42 -4.72
C GLY A 468 -18.83 -10.42 -5.35
N LEU A 469 -17.86 -9.85 -4.65
CA LEU A 469 -16.47 -9.78 -5.07
C LEU A 469 -15.67 -10.91 -4.45
N LYS A 470 -14.97 -11.67 -5.29
CA LYS A 470 -14.00 -12.69 -4.89
C LYS A 470 -12.65 -12.34 -5.48
N LEU A 471 -11.65 -12.16 -4.61
CA LEU A 471 -10.28 -11.84 -4.98
C LEU A 471 -9.35 -12.92 -4.43
N GLU A 472 -8.62 -13.58 -5.33
CA GLU A 472 -7.56 -14.53 -5.00
C GLU A 472 -6.24 -13.98 -5.52
N VAL A 473 -5.24 -13.88 -4.66
CA VAL A 473 -3.95 -13.27 -5.00
C VAL A 473 -2.79 -14.07 -4.42
N GLU A 474 -1.72 -14.15 -5.19
CA GLU A 474 -0.44 -14.76 -4.80
C GLU A 474 0.68 -13.84 -5.29
N PRO A 475 1.25 -12.99 -4.42
CA PRO A 475 2.31 -12.07 -4.80
C PRO A 475 3.70 -12.72 -4.72
N LEU A 476 4.59 -12.25 -5.58
CA LEU A 476 6.01 -12.58 -5.65
C LEU A 476 6.79 -11.27 -5.70
N ILE A 477 7.44 -10.92 -4.59
CA ILE A 477 8.22 -9.68 -4.45
C ILE A 477 9.64 -9.92 -4.96
N TYR A 478 10.11 -9.06 -5.86
CA TYR A 478 11.47 -9.05 -6.42
C TYR A 478 12.35 -8.00 -5.73
N LEU A 479 13.67 -8.05 -5.97
CA LEU A 479 14.63 -7.10 -5.36
C LEU A 479 14.58 -5.68 -5.95
N GLU A 480 14.00 -5.49 -7.14
CA GLU A 480 13.93 -4.20 -7.83
C GLU A 480 12.63 -3.43 -7.50
N ASP A 481 12.07 -3.62 -6.31
CA ASP A 481 10.78 -3.08 -5.87
C ASP A 481 9.62 -3.37 -6.84
N GLU A 482 9.72 -4.52 -7.51
CA GLU A 482 8.71 -5.03 -8.41
C GLU A 482 7.97 -6.21 -7.77
N VAL A 483 6.68 -6.31 -8.06
CA VAL A 483 5.79 -7.35 -7.54
C VAL A 483 5.17 -8.09 -8.71
N GLY A 484 5.52 -9.37 -8.86
CA GLY A 484 4.78 -10.31 -9.68
C GLY A 484 3.51 -10.72 -8.94
N ILE A 485 2.35 -10.65 -9.56
CA ILE A 485 1.07 -10.96 -8.93
C ILE A 485 0.34 -11.95 -9.82
N LYS A 486 0.01 -13.11 -9.26
CA LYS A 486 -1.00 -13.99 -9.83
C LYS A 486 -2.33 -13.64 -9.20
N VAL A 487 -3.26 -13.15 -10.01
CA VAL A 487 -4.58 -12.67 -9.55
C VAL A 487 -5.70 -13.46 -10.23
N GLY A 488 -6.69 -13.81 -9.43
CA GLY A 488 -8.02 -14.19 -9.88
C GLY A 488 -9.06 -13.28 -9.25
N LEU A 489 -9.77 -12.50 -10.06
CA LEU A 489 -10.82 -11.59 -9.62
C LEU A 489 -12.13 -12.01 -10.25
N GLU A 490 -13.17 -12.13 -9.43
CA GLU A 490 -14.53 -12.38 -9.87
C GLU A 490 -15.45 -11.36 -9.20
N VAL A 491 -16.30 -10.72 -10.00
CA VAL A 491 -17.31 -9.76 -9.54
C VAL A 491 -18.67 -10.24 -10.04
N SER A 492 -19.53 -10.56 -9.08
CA SER A 492 -20.85 -11.13 -9.32
C SER A 492 -21.92 -10.23 -8.71
N ASN A 493 -22.96 -9.92 -9.49
CA ASN A 493 -24.10 -9.12 -9.03
C ASN A 493 -25.43 -9.72 -9.44
N ILE A 494 -26.48 -9.50 -8.64
CA ILE A 494 -27.85 -9.92 -8.96
C ILE A 494 -28.42 -8.91 -9.96
N VAL A 495 -28.70 -9.36 -11.19
CA VAL A 495 -29.19 -8.49 -12.28
C VAL A 495 -30.71 -8.35 -12.22
N ARG A 496 -31.43 -9.45 -12.00
CA ARG A 496 -32.89 -9.44 -11.80
C ARG A 496 -33.41 -10.72 -11.17
N GLU A 497 -34.53 -10.58 -10.49
CA GLU A 497 -35.39 -11.70 -10.10
C GLU A 497 -36.19 -12.19 -11.32
N VAL A 498 -36.12 -13.48 -11.58
CA VAL A 498 -36.95 -14.16 -12.58
C VAL A 498 -37.96 -15.00 -11.82
N ARG A 499 -39.25 -14.65 -11.95
CA ARG A 499 -40.34 -15.43 -11.37
C ARG A 499 -40.78 -16.49 -12.39
N GLY A 500 -40.76 -17.75 -11.99
CA GLY A 500 -41.28 -18.85 -12.82
C GLY A 500 -42.79 -18.72 -13.05
N SER A 501 -43.29 -19.09 -14.23
CA SER A 501 -44.71 -18.92 -14.58
C SER A 501 -45.65 -19.95 -13.94
N THR A 502 -45.12 -21.07 -13.43
CA THR A 502 -45.91 -22.27 -13.04
C THR A 502 -45.81 -22.59 -11.55
N THR A 503 -44.71 -22.20 -10.91
CA THR A 503 -44.46 -22.37 -9.48
C THR A 503 -43.98 -21.01 -8.99
N SER A 504 -44.47 -20.50 -7.86
CA SER A 504 -44.06 -19.21 -7.26
C SER A 504 -42.59 -19.21 -6.76
N THR A 505 -41.71 -19.96 -7.41
CA THR A 505 -40.29 -20.09 -7.12
C THR A 505 -39.57 -18.87 -7.67
N LEU A 506 -38.89 -18.17 -6.77
CA LEU A 506 -38.04 -17.02 -7.08
C LEU A 506 -36.67 -17.53 -7.53
N THR A 507 -36.26 -17.23 -8.76
CA THR A 507 -34.89 -17.48 -9.22
C THR A 507 -34.21 -16.17 -9.59
N TYR A 508 -32.87 -16.16 -9.70
CA TYR A 508 -32.08 -14.95 -9.89
C TYR A 508 -31.19 -15.08 -11.11
N GLN A 509 -31.16 -14.05 -11.95
CA GLN A 509 -30.11 -13.89 -12.96
C GLN A 509 -28.91 -13.22 -12.30
N ILE A 510 -27.75 -13.88 -12.33
CA ILE A 510 -26.50 -13.36 -11.79
C ILE A 510 -25.58 -12.98 -12.94
N GLY A 511 -25.12 -11.74 -12.95
CA GLY A 511 -24.09 -11.27 -13.87
C GLY A 511 -22.73 -11.50 -13.24
N THR A 512 -21.84 -12.22 -13.91
CA THR A 512 -20.49 -12.53 -13.43
C THR A 512 -19.44 -11.94 -14.37
N ARG A 513 -18.40 -11.34 -13.80
CA ARG A 513 -17.26 -10.76 -14.52
C ARG A 513 -16.00 -11.35 -13.91
N ASN A 514 -15.21 -12.10 -14.68
CA ASN A 514 -14.05 -12.82 -14.16
C ASN A 514 -12.79 -12.45 -14.96
N ALA A 515 -11.68 -12.22 -14.25
CA ALA A 515 -10.36 -12.01 -14.81
C ALA A 515 -9.31 -12.82 -14.04
N ASN A 516 -8.60 -13.70 -14.74
CA ASN A 516 -7.46 -14.45 -14.21
C ASN A 516 -6.20 -14.10 -14.99
N THR A 517 -5.17 -13.57 -14.33
CA THR A 517 -3.94 -13.15 -15.02
C THR A 517 -2.72 -13.21 -14.10
N VAL A 518 -1.55 -13.13 -14.72
CA VAL A 518 -0.26 -12.98 -14.03
C VAL A 518 0.43 -11.77 -14.63
N LEU A 519 0.84 -10.85 -13.77
CA LEU A 519 1.41 -9.56 -14.17
C LEU A 519 2.53 -9.15 -13.22
N ARG A 520 3.36 -8.21 -13.64
CA ARG A 520 4.47 -7.68 -12.85
C ARG A 520 4.40 -6.17 -12.89
N LEU A 521 4.36 -5.55 -11.72
CA LEU A 521 4.16 -4.11 -11.52
C LEU A 521 5.24 -3.56 -10.60
N LYS A 522 5.56 -2.27 -10.74
CA LYS A 522 6.39 -1.57 -9.75
C LYS A 522 5.59 -1.16 -8.53
N ASP A 523 6.28 -0.86 -7.45
CA ASP A 523 5.68 -0.28 -6.25
C ASP A 523 4.88 0.99 -6.56
N GLY A 524 3.62 1.03 -6.13
CA GLY A 524 2.72 2.16 -6.33
C GLY A 524 2.23 2.36 -7.78
N GLU A 525 2.61 1.50 -8.71
CA GLU A 525 2.17 1.57 -10.10
C GLU A 525 0.76 0.99 -10.27
N THR A 526 -0.18 1.82 -10.73
CA THR A 526 -1.53 1.37 -11.06
C THR A 526 -1.57 0.88 -12.51
N GLN A 527 -1.99 -0.37 -12.71
CA GLN A 527 -2.16 -0.94 -14.04
C GLN A 527 -3.57 -1.48 -14.25
N ILE A 528 -4.07 -1.31 -15.48
CA ILE A 528 -5.35 -1.87 -15.92
C ILE A 528 -5.15 -3.36 -16.15
N LEU A 529 -5.88 -4.18 -15.40
CA LEU A 529 -5.92 -5.63 -15.53
C LEU A 529 -6.72 -6.05 -16.77
N ALA A 530 -7.91 -5.45 -16.91
CA ALA A 530 -8.87 -5.75 -17.95
C ALA A 530 -9.91 -4.62 -18.03
N GLY A 531 -10.54 -4.50 -19.19
CA GLY A 531 -11.68 -3.61 -19.39
C GLY A 531 -12.62 -4.17 -20.44
N LEU A 532 -13.90 -3.81 -20.34
CA LEU A 532 -14.94 -4.20 -21.29
C LEU A 532 -15.87 -3.01 -21.52
N ILE A 533 -16.10 -2.69 -22.79
CA ILE A 533 -17.11 -1.72 -23.21
C ILE A 533 -18.16 -2.50 -24.02
N SER A 534 -19.40 -2.44 -23.59
CA SER A 534 -20.55 -3.08 -24.24
C SER A 534 -21.54 -2.00 -24.65
N ASP A 535 -21.93 -1.97 -25.92
CA ASP A 535 -22.93 -1.04 -26.48
C ASP A 535 -23.98 -1.83 -27.26
N GLU A 536 -25.24 -1.74 -26.85
CA GLU A 536 -26.38 -2.42 -27.45
C GLU A 536 -27.44 -1.39 -27.85
N ASP A 537 -27.68 -1.22 -29.15
CA ASP A 537 -28.78 -0.41 -29.71
C ASP A 537 -29.84 -1.34 -30.31
N ARG A 538 -31.04 -1.32 -29.72
CA ARG A 538 -32.20 -2.09 -30.19
C ARG A 538 -33.32 -1.13 -30.59
N ARG A 539 -33.63 -1.12 -31.89
CA ARG A 539 -34.74 -0.35 -32.45
C ARG A 539 -35.83 -1.28 -32.95
N THR A 540 -37.07 -0.98 -32.61
CA THR A 540 -38.25 -1.72 -33.06
C THR A 540 -39.30 -0.72 -33.51
N ALA A 541 -39.87 -0.91 -34.69
CA ALA A 541 -40.91 -0.04 -35.24
C ALA A 541 -42.11 -0.86 -35.70
N ASN A 542 -43.27 -0.59 -35.10
CA ASN A 542 -44.55 -1.12 -35.56
C ASN A 542 -45.23 -0.04 -36.39
N ARG A 543 -45.65 -0.34 -37.61
CA ARG A 543 -46.22 0.66 -38.54
C ARG A 543 -47.38 0.08 -39.32
N VAL A 544 -48.36 0.93 -39.65
CA VAL A 544 -49.46 0.55 -40.54
C VAL A 544 -48.90 0.42 -41.96
N PRO A 545 -49.09 -0.72 -42.65
CA PRO A 545 -48.61 -0.89 -44.02
C PRO A 545 -49.22 0.16 -44.96
N GLY A 546 -48.42 0.68 -45.89
CA GLY A 546 -48.81 1.77 -46.80
C GLY A 546 -48.60 3.16 -46.18
N VAL A 547 -49.46 3.58 -45.24
CA VAL A 547 -49.45 4.95 -44.70
C VAL A 547 -48.24 5.20 -43.79
N GLY A 548 -47.79 4.18 -43.06
CA GLY A 548 -46.64 4.26 -42.16
C GLY A 548 -45.28 4.37 -42.85
N GLU A 549 -45.22 4.22 -44.18
CA GLU A 549 -43.98 4.34 -44.96
C GLU A 549 -43.81 5.73 -45.60
N LEU A 550 -44.87 6.56 -45.59
CA LEU A 550 -44.83 7.89 -46.19
C LEU A 550 -43.85 8.80 -45.43
N PRO A 551 -43.02 9.58 -46.16
CA PRO A 551 -42.17 10.59 -45.52
C PRO A 551 -43.05 11.60 -44.78
N ILE A 552 -42.58 12.07 -43.62
CA ILE A 552 -43.24 13.06 -42.74
C ILE A 552 -44.48 12.53 -42.02
N ILE A 553 -45.49 12.03 -42.75
CA ILE A 553 -46.79 11.61 -42.17
C ILE A 553 -46.70 10.20 -41.56
N GLY A 554 -45.83 9.33 -42.07
CA GLY A 554 -45.71 7.95 -41.59
C GLY A 554 -45.37 7.83 -40.11
N ARG A 555 -44.72 8.86 -39.51
CA ARG A 555 -44.42 8.91 -38.08
C ARG A 555 -45.67 8.96 -37.19
N LEU A 556 -46.77 9.53 -37.68
CA LEU A 556 -48.06 9.53 -36.97
C LEU A 556 -48.74 8.15 -37.04
N PHE A 557 -48.37 7.30 -38.00
CA PHE A 557 -48.94 5.96 -38.20
C PHE A 557 -47.95 4.85 -37.83
N SER A 558 -46.99 5.17 -36.95
CA SER A 558 -45.99 4.25 -36.46
C SER A 558 -45.78 4.41 -34.95
N ALA A 559 -45.39 3.32 -34.29
CA ALA A 559 -44.92 3.28 -32.92
C ALA A 559 -43.48 2.74 -32.92
N THR A 560 -42.54 3.59 -32.49
CA THR A 560 -41.11 3.26 -32.39
C THR A 560 -40.72 3.03 -30.95
N ARG A 561 -39.87 2.03 -30.73
CA ARG A 561 -39.23 1.70 -29.45
C ARG A 561 -37.73 1.59 -29.68
N ASP A 562 -37.00 2.55 -29.15
CA ASP A 562 -35.54 2.61 -29.20
C ASP A 562 -34.97 2.37 -27.80
N SER A 563 -34.11 1.37 -27.65
CA SER A 563 -33.48 0.97 -26.40
C SER A 563 -31.98 0.97 -26.59
N ILE A 564 -31.25 1.80 -25.86
CA ILE A 564 -29.79 1.91 -25.89
C ILE A 564 -29.26 1.52 -24.51
N GLY A 565 -28.42 0.48 -24.47
CA GLY A 565 -27.71 0.04 -23.27
C GLY A 565 -26.21 0.14 -23.46
N LYS A 566 -25.52 0.87 -22.59
CA LYS A 566 -24.05 0.96 -22.55
C LYS A 566 -23.52 0.53 -21.19
N THR A 567 -22.49 -0.29 -21.17
CA THR A 567 -21.82 -0.72 -19.94
C THR A 567 -20.31 -0.68 -20.14
N GLU A 568 -19.62 0.03 -19.27
CA GLU A 568 -18.16 0.15 -19.26
C GLU A 568 -17.63 -0.38 -17.93
N ILE A 569 -16.68 -1.30 -17.99
CA ILE A 569 -16.05 -1.91 -16.81
C ILE A 569 -14.54 -1.76 -16.96
N VAL A 570 -13.88 -1.30 -15.90
CA VAL A 570 -12.43 -1.20 -15.80
C VAL A 570 -11.97 -1.81 -14.47
N LEU A 571 -10.98 -2.69 -14.56
CA LEU A 571 -10.36 -3.38 -13.44
C LEU A 571 -8.94 -2.88 -13.29
N LEU A 572 -8.61 -2.24 -12.17
CA LEU A 572 -7.27 -1.73 -11.88
C LEU A 572 -6.68 -2.43 -10.67
N MET A 573 -5.35 -2.49 -10.64
CA MET A 573 -4.59 -2.99 -9.52
C MET A 573 -3.38 -2.10 -9.25
N THR A 574 -3.14 -1.83 -7.97
CA THR A 574 -1.98 -1.09 -7.49
C THR A 574 -1.35 -1.86 -6.32
N PRO A 575 -0.13 -2.38 -6.46
CA PRO A 575 0.62 -2.92 -5.33
C PRO A 575 1.29 -1.78 -4.57
N ARG A 576 1.39 -1.93 -3.26
CA ARG A 576 2.18 -1.08 -2.37
C ARG A 576 3.02 -1.96 -1.46
N LEU A 577 4.34 -1.93 -1.60
CA LEU A 577 5.24 -2.67 -0.71
C LEU A 577 5.16 -2.08 0.70
N VAL A 578 4.85 -2.93 1.67
CA VAL A 578 4.90 -2.58 3.10
C VAL A 578 6.28 -2.92 3.66
N ARG A 579 6.88 -4.01 3.18
CA ARG A 579 8.24 -4.44 3.50
C ARG A 579 8.91 -4.96 2.23
N THR A 580 10.06 -4.39 1.89
CA THR A 580 10.86 -4.79 0.71
C THR A 580 11.95 -5.80 1.08
N ILE A 581 12.47 -6.50 0.07
CA ILE A 581 13.63 -7.37 0.18
C ILE A 581 14.88 -6.49 0.19
N THR A 582 15.40 -6.18 1.37
CA THR A 582 16.69 -5.49 1.47
C THR A 582 17.83 -6.49 1.27
N ARG A 583 18.66 -6.29 0.24
CA ARG A 583 19.90 -7.06 0.10
C ARG A 583 20.83 -6.68 1.26
N PRO A 584 21.29 -7.64 2.08
CA PRO A 584 22.29 -7.35 3.11
C PRO A 584 23.55 -6.78 2.46
N GLU A 585 24.24 -5.87 3.16
CA GLU A 585 25.48 -5.29 2.65
C GLU A 585 26.48 -6.39 2.29
N ALA A 586 27.22 -6.22 1.20
CA ALA A 586 28.19 -7.22 0.71
C ALA A 586 29.20 -7.66 1.79
N ARG A 587 29.54 -6.76 2.73
CA ARG A 587 30.43 -7.05 3.87
C ARG A 587 29.84 -8.07 4.86
N ILE A 588 28.52 -8.16 4.97
CA ILE A 588 27.83 -9.15 5.80
C ILE A 588 27.79 -10.50 5.07
N LEU A 589 27.75 -10.48 3.73
CA LEU A 589 27.69 -11.67 2.87
C LEU A 589 29.08 -12.26 2.58
N GLU A 590 30.14 -11.43 2.60
CA GLU A 590 31.52 -11.83 2.33
C GLU A 590 32.36 -11.70 3.60
N PHE A 591 32.66 -12.85 4.22
CA PHE A 591 33.60 -12.93 5.33
C PHE A 591 34.49 -14.17 5.16
N SER A 592 35.71 -14.07 5.69
CA SER A 592 36.60 -15.23 5.73
C SER A 592 36.04 -16.27 6.70
N ALA A 593 35.76 -17.47 6.18
CA ALA A 593 35.26 -18.60 6.95
C ALA A 593 36.37 -19.42 7.65
N GLY A 594 37.62 -18.95 7.59
CA GLY A 594 38.79 -19.68 8.10
C GLY A 594 39.25 -20.81 7.16
N THR A 595 39.93 -21.80 7.72
CA THR A 595 40.35 -23.01 6.99
C THR A 595 39.45 -24.18 7.36
N GLU A 596 39.42 -25.23 6.54
CA GLU A 596 38.59 -26.43 6.83
C GLU A 596 38.94 -27.09 8.17
N ALA A 597 40.20 -26.96 8.61
CA ALA A 597 40.66 -27.46 9.91
C ALA A 597 40.30 -26.52 11.09
N SER A 598 39.97 -25.25 10.82
CA SER A 598 39.70 -24.22 11.83
C SER A 598 38.63 -23.24 11.33
N THR A 599 37.38 -23.71 11.39
CA THR A 599 36.20 -22.98 10.91
C THR A 599 35.97 -21.71 11.72
N GLY A 600 35.75 -20.59 11.04
CA GLY A 600 35.52 -19.27 11.66
C GLY A 600 36.76 -18.61 12.26
N ALA A 601 37.94 -19.20 12.11
CA ALA A 601 39.18 -18.56 12.51
C ALA A 601 39.46 -17.33 11.61
N ALA A 602 39.88 -16.23 12.24
CA ALA A 602 40.31 -15.06 11.47
C ALA A 602 41.48 -15.46 10.56
N PRO A 603 41.48 -15.04 9.28
CA PRO A 603 42.60 -15.30 8.41
C PRO A 603 43.86 -14.73 9.06
N ALA A 604 44.97 -15.46 8.98
CA ALA A 604 46.27 -14.89 9.31
C ALA A 604 46.42 -13.63 8.44
N SER A 605 46.52 -12.46 9.08
CA SER A 605 46.59 -11.18 8.36
C SER A 605 47.70 -11.31 7.32
N PRO A 606 47.45 -11.03 6.03
CA PRO A 606 48.53 -11.08 5.04
C PRO A 606 49.65 -10.17 5.50
N PHE A 607 50.89 -10.66 5.42
CA PHE A 607 52.16 -10.05 5.86
C PHE A 607 52.49 -8.68 5.24
N VAL A 608 51.52 -8.00 4.62
CA VAL A 608 51.71 -6.80 3.84
C VAL A 608 50.56 -5.86 4.16
N LYS A 609 50.84 -4.81 4.95
CA LYS A 609 50.03 -3.58 4.82
C LYS A 609 50.03 -3.23 3.34
N PRO A 610 48.86 -3.02 2.68
CA PRO A 610 48.84 -2.65 1.27
C PRO A 610 49.86 -1.53 1.06
N PHE A 611 50.77 -1.72 0.11
CA PHE A 611 51.66 -0.66 -0.30
C PHE A 611 50.77 0.48 -0.80
N ILE A 612 50.54 1.47 0.05
CA ILE A 612 50.00 2.75 -0.38
C ILE A 612 51.20 3.40 -1.04
N PRO A 613 51.24 3.52 -2.39
CA PRO A 613 52.30 4.30 -3.02
C PRO A 613 52.25 5.68 -2.36
N ALA A 614 53.39 6.10 -1.80
CA ALA A 614 53.52 7.47 -1.35
C ALA A 614 53.07 8.36 -2.52
N LYS A 615 52.06 9.19 -2.27
CA LYS A 615 51.57 10.18 -3.23
C LYS A 615 52.80 10.80 -3.90
N PRO A 616 52.96 10.70 -5.23
CA PRO A 616 54.15 11.20 -5.89
C PRO A 616 54.37 12.63 -5.43
N ALA A 617 55.54 12.90 -4.84
CA ALA A 617 55.94 14.26 -4.54
C ALA A 617 55.82 15.03 -5.86
N ALA A 618 55.08 16.13 -5.84
CA ALA A 618 54.90 16.97 -7.01
C ALA A 618 56.28 17.24 -7.63
N PRO A 619 56.45 17.09 -8.95
CA PRO A 619 57.72 17.34 -9.58
C PRO A 619 58.17 18.77 -9.25
N PRO A 620 59.46 18.98 -8.94
CA PRO A 620 59.96 20.32 -8.65
C PRO A 620 59.63 21.25 -9.82
N PRO A 621 59.25 22.51 -9.55
CA PRO A 621 58.84 23.44 -10.58
C PRO A 621 59.97 23.62 -11.59
N GLN A 622 59.68 23.34 -12.87
CA GLN A 622 60.61 23.61 -13.95
C GLN A 622 60.87 25.13 -14.05
N PRO A 623 62.12 25.56 -14.33
CA PRO A 623 62.44 26.97 -14.50
C PRO A 623 61.72 27.53 -15.73
N ARG A 624 60.94 28.60 -15.53
CA ARG A 624 60.32 29.38 -16.59
C ARG A 624 61.41 30.09 -17.42
N PRO A 625 61.35 30.12 -18.76
CA PRO A 625 62.32 30.86 -19.57
C PRO A 625 62.19 32.38 -19.37
N PRO A 626 63.28 33.14 -19.55
CA PRO A 626 63.35 34.55 -19.15
C PRO A 626 62.54 35.43 -20.08
N GLN A 627 61.59 36.19 -19.51
CA GLN A 627 60.94 37.30 -20.21
C GLN A 627 61.83 38.54 -20.08
N SER A 628 62.19 39.07 -21.25
CA SER A 628 62.89 40.34 -21.43
C SER A 628 62.11 41.50 -20.81
N THR A 629 62.82 42.31 -20.06
CA THR A 629 62.40 43.56 -19.43
C THR A 629 62.05 44.63 -20.46
N ALA A 630 60.94 45.35 -20.25
CA ALA A 630 60.77 46.75 -20.63
C ALA A 630 60.00 47.49 -19.51
N PRO A 631 60.27 48.79 -19.27
CA PRO A 631 60.28 49.38 -17.93
C PRO A 631 58.94 50.00 -17.46
N ALA A 632 58.84 50.15 -16.13
CA ALA A 632 57.75 50.72 -15.32
C ALA A 632 57.75 52.28 -15.28
N PRO A 633 56.93 52.99 -14.45
CA PRO A 633 55.60 52.73 -13.87
C PRO A 633 54.61 53.92 -14.00
N GLY A 634 53.31 53.69 -13.75
CA GLY A 634 52.35 54.78 -13.46
C GLY A 634 50.97 54.30 -12.98
N LEU A 635 50.79 54.28 -11.65
CA LEU A 635 49.59 54.62 -10.84
C LEU A 635 48.22 54.57 -11.57
N THR A 636 47.15 53.89 -11.15
CA THR A 636 46.47 53.94 -9.84
C THR A 636 45.16 53.12 -9.90
N THR A 637 44.70 52.69 -8.71
CA THR A 637 43.32 52.39 -8.28
C THR A 637 42.57 51.12 -8.73
N THR A 638 42.15 50.41 -7.69
CA THR A 638 41.22 49.28 -7.53
C THR A 638 39.83 49.51 -8.14
N PRO A 639 39.14 48.43 -8.59
CA PRO A 639 37.68 48.38 -8.53
C PRO A 639 37.11 47.13 -7.82
N PRO A 640 35.82 47.16 -7.39
CA PRO A 640 35.22 46.21 -6.45
C PRO A 640 34.26 45.18 -7.11
N ALA A 641 33.62 44.38 -6.23
CA ALA A 641 32.81 43.17 -6.40
C ALA A 641 31.68 43.17 -7.46
N PRO A 642 31.27 41.98 -7.97
CA PRO A 642 30.25 41.85 -9.01
C PRO A 642 28.80 41.84 -8.46
N THR A 643 27.92 42.54 -9.19
CA THR A 643 26.46 42.58 -8.99
C THR A 643 25.75 41.86 -10.14
N MET A 644 24.62 41.20 -9.83
CA MET A 644 23.73 40.44 -10.71
C MET A 644 23.10 41.26 -11.85
N ILE A 645 22.76 40.59 -12.95
CA ILE A 645 22.02 41.13 -14.10
C ILE A 645 20.68 40.37 -14.25
N PRO A 646 19.52 41.04 -14.50
CA PRO A 646 18.21 40.40 -14.64
C PRO A 646 17.86 40.02 -16.10
N PHE A 647 16.95 39.06 -16.23
CA PHE A 647 16.40 38.48 -17.45
C PHE A 647 15.43 39.45 -18.15
N GLY A 648 15.51 39.54 -19.49
CA GLY A 648 14.73 40.43 -20.34
C GLY A 648 13.31 39.94 -20.66
N GLY A 649 12.39 40.90 -20.77
CA GLY A 649 11.00 40.73 -21.20
C GLY A 649 10.81 40.93 -22.71
N VAL A 650 9.71 40.36 -23.21
CA VAL A 650 9.21 40.38 -24.60
C VAL A 650 8.27 41.57 -24.80
N GLN A 651 8.33 42.24 -25.96
CA GLN A 651 7.32 43.19 -26.43
C GLN A 651 6.98 42.94 -27.91
N PRO A 652 5.72 43.18 -28.37
CA PRO A 652 5.20 42.65 -29.64
C PRO A 652 5.38 43.62 -30.82
N GLY A 653 5.36 43.05 -32.03
CA GLY A 653 5.42 43.80 -33.29
C GLY A 653 4.06 44.33 -33.77
N PRO A 654 4.03 45.37 -34.64
CA PRO A 654 2.80 45.99 -35.10
C PRO A 654 2.26 45.41 -36.43
N GLN A 655 0.98 45.71 -36.61
CA GLN A 655 0.03 45.44 -37.69
C GLN A 655 0.55 45.33 -39.13
N ARG A 656 0.03 44.34 -39.85
CA ARG A 656 -0.76 44.56 -41.07
C ARG A 656 -1.81 43.47 -41.24
#